data_AF-A0A7X7Q0C0-F1
#
_entry.id   AF-A0A7X7Q0C0-F1
#
_cell.length_a   1.000
_cell.length_b   1.000
_cell.length_c   1.000
_cell.angle_alpha   90.00
_cell.angle_beta   90.00
_cell.angle_gamma   90.00
#
_symmetry.space_group_name_H-M   'P 1'
#
loop_
_entity.id
_entity.type
_entity.pdbx_description
1 polymer ?
#
loop_
_entity_poly.entity_id
_entity_poly.type
_entity_poly.pdbx_seq_one_letter_code
_entity_poly.pdbx_strand_id
1 'polypeptide(L)'
;MKAFLVKLVVLTLVFLGLYFLVTSEYQEDLRKPRKAYDKTGYVLVSEGTLTNTKRLVADNIETGLKLYIDETTSHITLENSNTGQIWTSNVTEEDTHPNIELSTKRLQQSTMKIWYYTKLEEPKSMINYDFSIKEQNYYLRYIENGVEVLYIIYDTNHSVYELPQRLRISRLQELVIDVLNEKADNAKDASEKTKYARYVRLIESNYMYNEQHGIYVLKNPENLSQNMVDTLYEIFYVHSNYTFEDLEYDNQDQGVVNDNGKPYFEVAVRYTLTDRGFKATIINESIVESKNHRLSHIDFLPYFGAGSKNDNGYIVVPDGSGALINFNNGKTYAATYEKSLYGKDYGKAVYAMPEKTYTALMPIYGMKKNDDAYLAIITEGDAMTEIVADISGKYDSFNKVYSRFYFREKDKLPLMGIGERINMWSIDLTTNDYSVEYIFPDQKDYVGMAKAYREYLIDQGMKESDKTGLRFNVTFLGGYSDVEHFLGIPYEKVYPLTTTEQAKLILERLQNDGVKNIDVNYRGWMNGGLNPDYPTKIKVSKTIGGKKGIKDLQKYADNHNINLFFETNFFFIYSLDNFRKNTEATRLMSGEVATHYPFNEATLLPDTSYSPYWVLNPLHIDKKLQKITKELNQYNIKSVALADFGSVLSGHYKEKEFYYKTQTKDIILDKFTNLQEQYTLMTLNPNIYSVFYVDYIIDLPLESSLYNIIDAEIPFYQLAISGSIDYTGTPINLDDKHSLTWYKLKSIETGSNLNFTWSYKETYDLMLTEFNQYYSTAYEYWYANAVDLYKELDSLGIFNATLAEHEVINRDVRRVKYSNGIEIYVNYGNTDIIIGEYIIKANDYLVV
;
A
#
# COMPACT_ATOMS: atom_id res chain seq x y z
N MET A 1 -38.22 -5.58 48.06
CA MET A 1 -37.91 -5.47 46.61
C MET A 1 -36.85 -4.40 46.31
N LYS A 2 -37.05 -3.12 46.67
CA LYS A 2 -36.06 -2.04 46.41
C LYS A 2 -34.66 -2.26 47.02
N ALA A 3 -34.57 -2.73 48.26
CA ALA A 3 -33.27 -2.99 48.91
C ALA A 3 -32.49 -4.16 48.28
N PHE A 4 -33.19 -5.12 47.67
CA PHE A 4 -32.55 -6.24 46.97
C PHE A 4 -32.00 -5.80 45.62
N LEU A 5 -32.74 -4.95 44.89
CA LEU A 5 -32.28 -4.38 43.62
C LEU A 5 -31.05 -3.48 43.79
N VAL A 6 -31.01 -2.66 44.85
CA VAL A 6 -29.85 -1.80 45.14
C VAL A 6 -28.63 -2.64 45.48
N LYS A 7 -28.78 -3.70 46.28
CA LYS A 7 -27.67 -4.63 46.56
C LYS A 7 -27.18 -5.35 45.31
N LEU A 8 -28.08 -5.74 44.41
CA LEU A 8 -27.71 -6.38 43.15
C LEU A 8 -26.89 -5.42 42.27
N VAL A 9 -27.33 -4.17 42.10
CA VAL A 9 -26.63 -3.15 41.30
C VAL A 9 -25.25 -2.84 41.88
N VAL A 10 -25.13 -2.70 43.20
CA VAL A 10 -23.84 -2.48 43.86
C VAL A 10 -22.92 -3.70 43.67
N LEU A 11 -23.45 -4.93 43.79
CA LEU A 11 -22.65 -6.14 43.56
C LEU A 11 -22.18 -6.25 42.11
N THR A 12 -23.03 -5.88 41.14
CA THR A 12 -22.68 -5.88 39.71
C THR A 12 -21.64 -4.83 39.40
N LEU A 13 -21.73 -3.64 40.00
CA LEU A 13 -20.73 -2.57 39.83
C LEU A 13 -19.39 -2.94 40.50
N VAL A 14 -19.41 -3.58 41.67
CA VAL A 14 -18.21 -4.10 42.34
C VAL A 14 -17.60 -5.24 41.54
N PHE A 15 -18.40 -6.14 40.97
CA PHE A 15 -17.92 -7.22 40.12
C PHE A 15 -17.36 -6.69 38.80
N LEU A 16 -18.00 -5.70 38.16
CA LEU A 16 -17.47 -5.01 36.98
C LEU A 16 -16.19 -4.24 37.30
N GLY A 17 -16.12 -3.59 38.47
CA GLY A 17 -14.92 -2.89 38.94
C GLY A 17 -13.77 -3.84 39.24
N LEU A 18 -14.04 -4.97 39.89
CA LEU A 18 -13.06 -6.05 40.12
C LEU A 18 -12.65 -6.74 38.82
N TYR A 19 -13.59 -6.97 37.91
CA TYR A 19 -13.30 -7.51 36.59
C TYR A 19 -12.40 -6.54 35.81
N PHE A 20 -12.72 -5.24 35.79
CA PHE A 20 -11.86 -4.22 35.17
C PHE A 20 -10.48 -4.17 35.81
N LEU A 21 -10.38 -4.15 37.15
CA LEU A 21 -9.11 -4.16 37.89
C LEU A 21 -8.27 -5.39 37.54
N VAL A 22 -8.87 -6.58 37.62
CA VAL A 22 -8.20 -7.86 37.30
C VAL A 22 -7.81 -7.92 35.82
N THR A 23 -8.64 -7.46 34.89
CA THR A 23 -8.29 -7.40 33.45
C THR A 23 -7.29 -6.31 33.11
N SER A 24 -7.14 -5.28 33.95
CA SER A 24 -6.17 -4.20 33.75
C SER A 24 -4.76 -4.56 34.27
N GLU A 25 -4.68 -5.38 35.33
CA GLU A 25 -3.42 -5.92 35.86
C GLU A 25 -2.93 -7.16 35.08
N TYR A 26 -3.84 -7.92 34.44
CA TYR A 26 -3.53 -9.12 33.66
C TYR A 26 -3.94 -8.96 32.19
N GLN A 27 -3.24 -8.12 31.44
CA GLN A 27 -3.08 -8.34 30.01
C GLN A 27 -1.75 -9.08 29.82
N GLU A 28 -1.83 -10.41 29.74
CA GLU A 28 -0.75 -11.20 29.16
C GLU A 28 -0.36 -10.58 27.82
N ASP A 29 0.93 -10.59 27.52
CA ASP A 29 1.39 -10.15 26.21
C ASP A 29 0.80 -11.10 25.15
N LEU A 30 -0.25 -10.63 24.45
CA LEU A 30 -0.99 -11.43 23.47
C LEU A 30 -0.20 -11.72 22.19
N ARG A 31 1.01 -11.15 22.05
CA ARG A 31 1.89 -11.37 20.90
C ARG A 31 2.43 -12.79 20.92
N LYS A 32 2.51 -13.40 19.74
CA LYS A 32 3.19 -14.69 19.60
C LYS A 32 4.68 -14.54 19.89
N PRO A 33 5.29 -15.45 20.69
CA PRO A 33 6.72 -15.42 20.93
C PRO A 33 7.45 -15.62 19.59
N ARG A 34 8.44 -14.77 19.34
CA ARG A 34 9.26 -14.81 18.12
C ARG A 34 10.57 -15.53 18.42
N LYS A 35 11.13 -16.21 17.41
CA LYS A 35 12.45 -16.83 17.51
C LYS A 35 13.50 -15.73 17.72
N ALA A 36 14.50 -16.00 18.56
CA ALA A 36 15.61 -15.08 18.74
C ALA A 36 16.42 -14.94 17.43
N TYR A 37 16.75 -13.69 17.08
CA TYR A 37 17.58 -13.37 15.92
C TYR A 37 19.04 -13.73 16.16
N ASP A 38 19.71 -14.28 15.15
CA ASP A 38 21.12 -14.66 15.24
C ASP A 38 22.04 -13.44 15.11
N LYS A 39 22.60 -13.04 16.24
CA LYS A 39 23.57 -11.94 16.35
C LYS A 39 25.03 -12.39 16.20
N THR A 40 25.30 -13.62 15.78
CA THR A 40 26.67 -14.11 15.58
C THR A 40 27.39 -13.30 14.50
N GLY A 41 28.63 -12.89 14.78
CA GLY A 41 29.48 -12.15 13.84
C GLY A 41 29.23 -10.64 13.75
N TYR A 42 28.28 -10.11 14.54
CA TYR A 42 28.09 -8.67 14.68
C TYR A 42 29.13 -8.06 15.63
N VAL A 43 29.67 -6.89 15.27
CA VAL A 43 30.62 -6.11 16.06
C VAL A 43 29.97 -4.77 16.41
N LEU A 44 29.98 -4.40 17.70
CA LEU A 44 29.41 -3.15 18.20
C LEU A 44 30.31 -1.97 17.82
N VAL A 45 29.76 -0.94 17.18
CA VAL A 45 30.57 0.20 16.72
C VAL A 45 31.15 1.02 17.88
N SER A 46 30.38 1.20 18.97
CA SER A 46 30.84 1.95 20.14
C SER A 46 32.01 1.32 20.91
N GLU A 47 32.43 0.09 20.59
CA GLU A 47 33.68 -0.50 21.09
C GLU A 47 34.94 0.14 20.46
N GLY A 48 34.77 0.99 19.44
CA GLY A 48 35.86 1.78 18.83
C GLY A 48 36.78 1.01 17.90
N THR A 49 36.43 -0.22 17.53
CA THR A 49 37.21 -1.07 16.61
C THR A 49 36.94 -0.77 15.14
N LEU A 50 35.82 -0.09 14.84
CA LEU A 50 35.33 0.24 13.51
C LEU A 50 35.43 1.76 13.31
N THR A 51 36.26 2.21 12.36
CA THR A 51 36.67 3.62 12.18
C THR A 51 36.79 4.07 10.72
N ASN A 52 36.61 3.16 9.76
CA ASN A 52 36.73 3.46 8.34
C ASN A 52 35.46 4.11 7.80
N THR A 53 35.57 5.40 7.45
CA THR A 53 34.44 6.20 6.95
C THR A 53 34.09 5.96 5.48
N LYS A 54 34.88 5.15 4.75
CA LYS A 54 34.60 4.76 3.35
C LYS A 54 35.08 3.33 3.10
N ARG A 55 34.55 2.35 3.85
CA ARG A 55 34.93 0.96 3.69
C ARG A 55 34.21 0.33 2.50
N LEU A 56 34.96 -0.20 1.54
CA LEU A 56 34.42 -1.02 0.46
C LEU A 56 33.94 -2.36 1.04
N VAL A 57 32.67 -2.70 0.82
CA VAL A 57 32.04 -3.94 1.31
C VAL A 57 31.60 -4.86 0.18
N ALA A 58 31.40 -4.33 -1.04
CA ALA A 58 31.13 -5.12 -2.22
C ALA A 58 31.55 -4.37 -3.50
N ASP A 59 31.97 -5.12 -4.52
CA ASP A 59 32.36 -4.62 -5.83
C ASP A 59 31.82 -5.59 -6.89
N ASN A 60 30.87 -5.13 -7.70
CA ASN A 60 30.33 -5.88 -8.83
C ASN A 60 30.88 -5.29 -10.13
N ILE A 61 31.83 -6.01 -10.73
CA ILE A 61 32.53 -5.59 -11.95
C ILE A 61 31.58 -5.54 -13.16
N GLU A 62 30.58 -6.42 -13.23
CA GLU A 62 29.65 -6.50 -14.37
C GLU A 62 28.71 -5.29 -14.41
N THR A 63 28.16 -4.90 -13.26
CA THR A 63 27.31 -3.70 -13.15
C THR A 63 28.13 -2.41 -13.01
N GLY A 64 29.42 -2.52 -12.68
CA GLY A 64 30.30 -1.39 -12.34
C GLY A 64 30.01 -0.76 -10.98
N LEU A 65 29.18 -1.38 -10.15
CA LEU A 65 28.75 -0.84 -8.86
C LEU A 65 29.71 -1.22 -7.73
N LYS A 66 30.04 -0.22 -6.90
CA LYS A 66 30.81 -0.41 -5.66
C LYS A 66 30.01 0.08 -4.48
N LEU A 67 29.85 -0.77 -3.48
CA LEU A 67 29.15 -0.47 -2.26
C LEU A 67 30.14 -0.17 -1.13
N TYR A 68 30.00 1.01 -0.55
CA TYR A 68 30.77 1.47 0.60
C TYR A 68 29.86 1.68 1.81
N ILE A 69 30.42 1.48 3.00
CA ILE A 69 29.81 1.88 4.27
C ILE A 69 30.75 2.80 5.05
N ASP A 70 30.18 3.82 5.68
CA ASP A 70 30.84 4.56 6.75
C ASP A 70 30.62 3.80 8.06
N GLU A 71 31.67 3.18 8.59
CA GLU A 71 31.64 2.41 9.84
C GLU A 71 31.19 3.24 11.06
N THR A 72 31.29 4.58 10.98
CA THR A 72 30.99 5.49 12.10
C THR A 72 29.58 6.08 12.05
N THR A 73 28.94 6.09 10.89
CA THR A 73 27.58 6.64 10.70
C THR A 73 26.57 5.61 10.17
N SER A 74 27.01 4.41 9.78
CA SER A 74 26.22 3.39 9.06
C SER A 74 25.69 3.83 7.68
N HIS A 75 26.06 5.02 7.21
CA HIS A 75 25.61 5.53 5.92
C HIS A 75 26.28 4.72 4.81
N ILE A 76 25.50 4.42 3.77
CA ILE A 76 26.01 3.72 2.60
C ILE A 76 26.21 4.67 1.44
N THR A 77 27.24 4.37 0.64
CA THR A 77 27.53 5.07 -0.60
C THR A 77 27.67 4.03 -1.70
N LEU A 78 26.89 4.19 -2.76
CA LEU A 78 26.95 3.38 -3.96
C LEU A 78 27.59 4.21 -5.07
N GLU A 79 28.74 3.76 -5.56
CA GLU A 79 29.48 4.41 -6.64
C GLU A 79 29.28 3.59 -7.92
N ASN A 80 28.79 4.22 -8.97
CA ASN A 80 28.77 3.64 -10.30
C ASN A 80 30.08 4.00 -11.01
N SER A 81 30.99 3.04 -11.13
CA SER A 81 32.31 3.24 -11.75
C SER A 81 32.22 3.54 -13.25
N ASN A 82 31.10 3.20 -13.90
CA ASN A 82 30.88 3.41 -15.34
C ASN A 82 30.50 4.86 -15.64
N THR A 83 29.72 5.52 -14.76
CA THR A 83 29.27 6.92 -14.95
C THR A 83 29.97 7.93 -14.02
N GLY A 84 30.60 7.46 -12.94
CA GLY A 84 31.13 8.29 -11.87
C GLY A 84 30.07 8.80 -10.89
N GLN A 85 28.81 8.44 -11.09
CA GLN A 85 27.71 8.87 -10.23
C GLN A 85 27.76 8.18 -8.86
N ILE A 86 27.44 8.98 -7.85
CA ILE A 86 27.38 8.54 -6.46
C ILE A 86 25.94 8.64 -5.95
N TRP A 87 25.45 7.57 -5.34
CA TRP A 87 24.15 7.51 -4.66
C TRP A 87 24.39 7.25 -3.18
N THR A 88 23.80 8.06 -2.32
CA THR A 88 23.97 7.96 -0.86
C THR A 88 22.64 7.63 -0.20
N SER A 89 22.66 6.89 0.92
CA SER A 89 21.44 6.66 1.74
C SER A 89 20.90 7.92 2.40
N ASN A 90 21.75 8.93 2.56
CA ASN A 90 21.52 10.13 3.35
C ASN A 90 22.02 11.37 2.61
N VAL A 91 21.49 12.52 2.99
CA VAL A 91 21.93 13.80 2.46
C VAL A 91 23.32 14.13 3.00
N THR A 92 24.25 14.44 2.09
CA THR A 92 25.60 14.90 2.42
C THR A 92 25.78 16.42 2.29
N GLU A 93 24.90 17.09 1.56
CA GLU A 93 24.93 18.54 1.34
C GLU A 93 24.19 19.30 2.44
N GLU A 94 24.58 20.55 2.68
CA GLU A 94 23.89 21.41 3.65
C GLU A 94 22.50 21.81 3.13
N ASP A 95 21.48 21.66 3.96
CA ASP A 95 20.13 22.09 3.61
C ASP A 95 20.00 23.62 3.64
N THR A 96 19.56 24.20 2.51
CA THR A 96 19.38 25.64 2.30
C THR A 96 17.97 26.16 2.59
N HIS A 97 17.09 25.34 3.19
CA HIS A 97 15.70 25.71 3.47
C HIS A 97 15.64 26.72 4.63
N PRO A 98 15.02 27.90 4.45
CA PRO A 98 15.18 29.05 5.34
C PRO A 98 14.66 28.83 6.76
N ASN A 99 13.70 27.92 6.93
CA ASN A 99 13.06 27.60 8.23
C ASN A 99 13.04 26.09 8.51
N ILE A 100 14.10 25.38 8.13
CA ILE A 100 14.16 23.94 8.38
C ILE A 100 14.17 23.61 9.88
N GLU A 101 13.27 22.74 10.30
CA GLU A 101 13.23 22.23 11.67
C GLU A 101 14.43 21.31 11.95
N LEU A 102 14.93 21.34 13.19
CA LEU A 102 16.02 20.45 13.61
C LEU A 102 15.66 18.96 13.46
N SER A 103 14.40 18.60 13.71
CA SER A 103 13.83 17.27 13.47
C SER A 103 14.02 16.83 12.01
N THR A 104 13.81 17.73 11.06
CA THR A 104 13.95 17.48 9.62
C THR A 104 15.43 17.34 9.22
N LYS A 105 16.31 18.20 9.75
CA LYS A 105 17.78 18.05 9.58
C LYS A 105 18.29 16.70 10.08
N ARG A 106 17.79 16.23 11.22
CA ARG A 106 18.18 14.93 11.78
C ARG A 106 17.59 13.75 10.99
N LEU A 107 16.38 13.92 10.45
CA LEU A 107 15.78 12.92 9.55
C LEU A 107 16.62 12.73 8.27
N GLN A 108 17.25 13.79 7.74
CA GLN A 108 18.19 13.71 6.61
C GLN A 108 19.40 12.81 6.87
N GLN A 109 19.81 12.69 8.14
CA GLN A 109 20.91 11.86 8.60
C GLN A 109 20.46 10.46 9.06
N SER A 110 19.16 10.15 8.98
CA SER A 110 18.57 8.88 9.40
C SER A 110 18.43 7.91 8.24
N THR A 111 18.82 6.64 8.42
CA THR A 111 18.56 5.59 7.43
C THR A 111 17.14 5.04 7.53
N MET A 112 16.46 5.28 8.66
CA MET A 112 15.04 4.95 8.84
C MET A 112 14.35 5.85 9.87
N LYS A 113 13.04 6.01 9.70
CA LYS A 113 12.14 6.55 10.74
C LYS A 113 11.12 5.49 11.14
N ILE A 114 11.13 5.15 12.42
CA ILE A 114 10.22 4.19 13.03
C ILE A 114 8.99 4.94 13.53
N TRP A 115 7.81 4.41 13.21
CA TRP A 115 6.54 4.81 13.81
C TRP A 115 5.98 3.68 14.66
N TYR A 116 5.56 4.02 15.87
CA TYR A 116 5.03 3.08 16.85
C TYR A 116 3.88 3.69 17.63
N TYR A 117 3.16 2.82 18.34
CA TYR A 117 2.06 3.21 19.22
C TYR A 117 2.39 2.86 20.66
N THR A 118 2.08 3.77 21.58
CA THR A 118 2.19 3.53 23.02
C THR A 118 1.05 2.63 23.50
N LYS A 119 1.06 2.22 24.78
CA LYS A 119 -0.05 1.50 25.41
C LYS A 119 -1.40 2.25 25.31
N LEU A 120 -1.37 3.58 25.22
CA LEU A 120 -2.55 4.44 25.05
C LEU A 120 -2.95 4.64 23.58
N GLU A 121 -2.36 3.88 22.65
CA GLU A 121 -2.60 3.95 21.20
C GLU A 121 -2.29 5.31 20.58
N GLU A 122 -1.41 6.09 21.22
CA GLU A 122 -0.90 7.35 20.66
C GLU A 122 0.20 7.07 19.63
N PRO A 123 0.11 7.64 18.41
CA PRO A 123 1.20 7.55 17.45
C PRO A 123 2.41 8.35 17.92
N LYS A 124 3.58 7.72 17.91
CA LYS A 124 4.89 8.36 18.12
C LYS A 124 5.86 7.91 17.03
N SER A 125 6.94 8.65 16.88
CA SER A 125 8.01 8.28 15.95
C SER A 125 9.39 8.49 16.53
N MET A 126 10.34 7.67 16.11
CA MET A 126 11.76 7.80 16.43
C MET A 126 12.57 7.73 15.13
N ILE A 127 13.53 8.63 14.98
CA ILE A 127 14.48 8.61 13.88
C ILE A 127 15.76 7.93 14.35
N ASN A 128 16.28 6.97 13.59
CA ASN A 128 17.41 6.17 14.08
C ASN A 128 18.71 6.97 14.19
N TYR A 129 18.81 8.15 13.56
CA TYR A 129 19.94 9.04 13.79
C TYR A 129 20.07 9.43 15.27
N ASP A 130 18.99 9.97 15.85
CA ASP A 130 18.99 10.47 17.22
C ASP A 130 19.14 9.37 18.27
N PHE A 131 18.56 8.20 17.99
CA PHE A 131 18.37 7.14 18.99
C PHE A 131 19.25 5.91 18.75
N SER A 132 20.14 5.94 17.77
CA SER A 132 21.07 4.84 17.48
C SER A 132 22.39 5.33 16.87
N ILE A 133 22.36 5.94 15.68
CA ILE A 133 23.58 6.25 14.90
C ILE A 133 24.49 7.24 15.63
N LYS A 134 23.93 8.34 16.15
CA LYS A 134 24.69 9.42 16.79
C LYS A 134 25.54 8.93 17.97
N GLU A 135 25.02 8.00 18.75
CA GLU A 135 25.69 7.40 19.91
C GLU A 135 26.37 6.06 19.57
N GLN A 136 26.45 5.70 18.28
CA GLN A 136 27.06 4.46 17.79
C GLN A 136 26.47 3.18 18.39
N ASN A 137 25.18 3.21 18.72
CA ASN A 137 24.40 2.09 19.26
C ASN A 137 23.87 1.18 18.13
N TYR A 138 24.78 0.64 17.33
CA TYR A 138 24.47 -0.31 16.28
C TYR A 138 25.65 -1.26 16.05
N TYR A 139 25.36 -2.41 15.46
CA TYR A 139 26.36 -3.42 15.15
C TYR A 139 26.53 -3.59 13.65
N LEU A 140 27.74 -3.91 13.20
CA LEU A 140 28.05 -4.25 11.82
C LEU A 140 28.44 -5.73 11.69
N ARG A 141 27.96 -6.37 10.62
CA ARG A 141 28.38 -7.71 10.18
C ARG A 141 28.67 -7.67 8.69
N TYR A 142 29.91 -7.94 8.30
CA TYR A 142 30.27 -8.09 6.90
C TYR A 142 29.76 -9.43 6.38
N ILE A 143 29.15 -9.41 5.19
CA ILE A 143 28.62 -10.59 4.54
C ILE A 143 29.14 -10.65 3.11
N GLU A 144 28.88 -11.76 2.43
CA GLU A 144 29.17 -11.86 1.01
C GLU A 144 28.40 -10.77 0.24
N ASN A 145 29.11 -10.09 -0.66
CA ASN A 145 28.57 -9.02 -1.50
C ASN A 145 27.88 -7.88 -0.73
N GLY A 146 28.20 -7.64 0.55
CA GLY A 146 27.54 -6.59 1.31
C GLY A 146 27.86 -6.49 2.80
N VAL A 147 26.94 -5.86 3.52
CA VAL A 147 27.02 -5.60 4.96
C VAL A 147 25.63 -5.59 5.59
N GLU A 148 25.54 -6.02 6.84
CA GLU A 148 24.35 -5.90 7.67
C GLU A 148 24.59 -4.96 8.84
N VAL A 149 23.58 -4.13 9.13
CA VAL A 149 23.58 -3.17 10.24
C VAL A 149 22.43 -3.52 11.17
N LEU A 150 22.72 -3.89 12.41
CA LEU A 150 21.72 -4.10 13.46
C LEU A 150 21.63 -2.85 14.33
N TYR A 151 20.57 -2.07 14.15
CA TYR A 151 20.32 -0.86 14.93
C TYR A 151 19.67 -1.20 16.27
N ILE A 152 20.20 -0.62 17.34
CA ILE A 152 19.57 -0.59 18.67
C ILE A 152 19.03 0.82 18.88
N ILE A 153 17.70 0.96 18.88
CA ILE A 153 17.00 2.24 18.81
C ILE A 153 16.25 2.45 20.12
N TYR A 154 16.77 3.35 20.96
CA TYR A 154 16.18 3.66 22.26
C TYR A 154 16.57 5.06 22.71
N ASP A 155 15.76 5.65 23.60
CA ASP A 155 16.10 6.91 24.23
C ASP A 155 17.03 6.67 25.44
N THR A 156 18.24 7.20 25.38
CA THR A 156 19.20 7.15 26.49
C THR A 156 18.92 8.22 27.55
N ASN A 157 18.17 9.28 27.21
CA ASN A 157 17.92 10.40 28.12
C ASN A 157 17.01 9.98 29.28
N HIS A 158 17.12 10.64 30.44
CA HIS A 158 16.24 10.35 31.56
C HIS A 158 14.79 10.75 31.23
N SER A 159 13.85 9.91 31.62
CA SER A 159 12.43 10.18 31.41
C SER A 159 11.83 10.82 32.64
N VAL A 160 10.85 11.71 32.44
CA VAL A 160 10.03 12.22 33.56
C VAL A 160 9.28 11.10 34.28
N TYR A 161 9.05 9.97 33.62
CA TYR A 161 8.47 8.76 34.22
C TYR A 161 9.44 8.04 35.18
N GLU A 162 10.74 8.31 35.08
CA GLU A 162 11.74 7.85 36.04
C GLU A 162 11.80 8.77 37.27
N LEU A 163 10.99 9.82 37.36
CA LEU A 163 10.87 10.68 38.55
C LEU A 163 9.56 10.37 39.29
N PRO A 164 9.52 10.51 40.63
CA PRO A 164 8.29 10.32 41.37
C PRO A 164 7.30 11.43 41.06
N GLN A 165 6.26 11.13 40.28
CA GLN A 165 5.26 12.14 39.95
C GLN A 165 4.41 12.53 41.15
N ARG A 166 4.22 11.58 42.08
CA ARG A 166 3.50 11.73 43.34
C ARG A 166 4.20 10.91 44.40
N LEU A 167 4.41 11.50 45.57
CA LEU A 167 4.95 10.79 46.72
C LEU A 167 4.53 11.47 48.03
N ARG A 168 4.51 10.71 49.12
CA ARG A 168 4.14 11.22 50.45
C ARG A 168 5.15 12.26 50.93
N ILE A 169 4.66 13.23 51.70
CA ILE A 169 5.50 14.29 52.29
C ILE A 169 6.66 13.71 53.08
N SER A 170 6.39 12.73 53.96
CA SER A 170 7.42 12.11 54.79
C SER A 170 8.52 11.46 53.97
N ARG A 171 8.16 10.84 52.83
CA ARG A 171 9.13 10.17 51.96
C ARG A 171 10.00 11.14 51.19
N LEU A 172 9.43 12.22 50.61
CA LEU A 172 10.25 13.27 49.98
C LEU A 172 11.15 13.95 51.01
N GLN A 173 10.65 14.18 52.22
CA GLN A 173 11.43 14.80 53.30
C GLN A 173 12.59 13.90 53.73
N GLU A 174 12.31 12.66 54.13
CA GLU A 174 13.28 11.74 54.73
C GLU A 174 14.29 11.20 53.71
N LEU A 175 13.84 10.82 52.51
CA LEU A 175 14.70 10.16 51.53
C LEU A 175 15.50 11.16 50.68
N VAL A 176 14.99 12.39 50.54
CA VAL A 176 15.56 13.40 49.63
C VAL A 176 16.00 14.66 50.35
N ILE A 177 15.08 15.43 50.93
CA ILE A 177 15.39 16.79 51.42
C ILE A 177 16.34 16.75 52.62
N ASP A 178 16.11 15.87 53.60
CA ASP A 178 16.95 15.76 54.80
C ASP A 178 18.37 15.30 54.45
N VAL A 179 18.49 14.34 53.52
CA VAL A 179 19.79 13.86 53.01
C VAL A 179 20.58 14.98 52.33
N LEU A 180 19.91 15.79 51.51
CA LEU A 180 20.54 16.93 50.83
C LEU A 180 20.95 18.03 51.83
N ASN A 181 20.12 18.32 52.84
CA ASN A 181 20.45 19.28 53.89
C ASN A 181 21.63 18.81 54.75
N GLU A 182 21.66 17.53 55.13
CA GLU A 182 22.80 16.94 55.85
C GLU A 182 24.09 17.04 55.04
N LYS A 183 24.04 16.76 53.73
CA LYS A 183 25.20 16.95 52.83
C LYS A 183 25.60 18.42 52.71
N ALA A 184 24.66 19.36 52.72
CA ALA A 184 24.95 20.79 52.71
C ALA A 184 25.60 21.28 54.01
N ASP A 185 25.17 20.74 55.16
CA ASP A 185 25.70 21.08 56.48
C ASP A 185 27.09 20.49 56.72
N ASN A 186 27.35 19.29 56.19
CA ASN A 186 28.62 18.59 56.28
C ASN A 186 29.62 18.92 55.15
N ALA A 187 29.24 19.82 54.22
CA ALA A 187 30.07 20.21 53.09
C ALA A 187 31.40 20.84 53.53
N LYS A 188 32.51 20.42 52.89
CA LYS A 188 33.86 20.86 53.29
C LYS A 188 34.25 22.21 52.69
N ASP A 189 33.55 22.64 51.64
CA ASP A 189 33.74 23.93 51.00
C ASP A 189 32.42 24.62 50.62
N ALA A 190 32.51 25.92 50.34
CA ALA A 190 31.35 26.75 50.04
C ALA A 190 30.67 26.40 48.71
N SER A 191 31.39 25.78 47.77
CA SER A 191 30.85 25.36 46.48
C SER A 191 29.92 24.16 46.66
N GLU A 192 30.38 23.15 47.40
CA GLU A 192 29.61 21.96 47.74
C GLU A 192 28.36 22.30 48.57
N LYS A 193 28.49 23.19 49.56
CA LYS A 193 27.34 23.69 50.33
C LYS A 193 26.30 24.38 49.45
N THR A 194 26.76 25.21 48.51
CA THR A 194 25.89 25.92 47.55
C THR A 194 25.21 24.96 46.58
N LYS A 195 25.90 23.89 46.16
CA LYS A 195 25.36 22.84 45.27
C LYS A 195 24.16 22.14 45.90
N TYR A 196 24.28 21.61 47.11
CA TYR A 196 23.19 20.87 47.76
C TYR A 196 22.04 21.79 48.19
N ALA A 197 22.32 23.01 48.65
CA ALA A 197 21.27 24.00 48.92
C ALA A 197 20.49 24.38 47.65
N ARG A 198 21.15 24.40 46.48
CA ARG A 198 20.47 24.58 45.19
C ARG A 198 19.59 23.37 44.84
N TYR A 199 20.03 22.15 45.09
CA TYR A 199 19.23 20.95 44.84
C TYR A 199 17.93 20.94 45.65
N VAL A 200 17.97 21.32 46.92
CA VAL A 200 16.76 21.46 47.76
C VAL A 200 15.79 22.47 47.13
N ARG A 201 16.27 23.66 46.74
CA ARG A 201 15.44 24.67 46.07
C ARG A 201 14.85 24.19 44.73
N LEU A 202 15.58 23.35 44.00
CA LEU A 202 15.08 22.75 42.75
C LEU A 202 13.95 21.76 43.01
N ILE A 203 14.04 20.95 44.07
CA ILE A 203 12.93 20.09 44.50
C ILE A 203 11.71 20.94 44.90
N GLU A 204 11.89 21.94 45.77
CA GLU A 204 10.80 22.80 46.25
C GLU A 204 10.11 23.61 45.12
N SER A 205 10.89 24.03 44.13
CA SER A 205 10.36 24.77 42.98
C SER A 205 9.60 23.88 42.00
N ASN A 206 10.00 22.61 41.84
CA ASN A 206 9.37 21.69 40.88
C ASN A 206 8.28 20.80 41.51
N TYR A 207 8.23 20.63 42.83
CA TYR A 207 7.16 19.88 43.50
C TYR A 207 6.18 20.82 44.19
N MET A 208 4.88 20.54 44.05
CA MET A 208 3.80 21.26 44.71
C MET A 208 3.25 20.45 45.87
N TYR A 209 3.12 21.11 47.00
CA TYR A 209 2.51 20.56 48.18
C TYR A 209 0.98 20.51 48.05
N ASN A 210 0.38 19.35 48.35
CA ASN A 210 -1.07 19.18 48.42
C ASN A 210 -1.49 18.77 49.85
N GLU A 211 -1.93 19.75 50.65
CA GLU A 211 -2.36 19.58 52.05
C GLU A 211 -3.48 18.57 52.23
N GLN A 212 -4.43 18.54 51.30
CA GLN A 212 -5.63 17.73 51.41
C GLN A 212 -5.33 16.22 51.29
N HIS A 213 -4.24 15.87 50.60
CA HIS A 213 -3.88 14.49 50.31
C HIS A 213 -2.56 14.05 50.94
N GLY A 214 -1.80 14.95 51.59
CA GLY A 214 -0.57 14.59 52.29
C GLY A 214 0.58 14.21 51.35
N ILE A 215 0.61 14.76 50.13
CA ILE A 215 1.55 14.39 49.07
C ILE A 215 2.20 15.59 48.40
N TYR A 216 3.36 15.36 47.80
CA TYR A 216 3.96 16.23 46.81
C TYR A 216 3.62 15.72 45.40
N VAL A 217 3.33 16.67 44.50
CA VAL A 217 3.05 16.40 43.08
C VAL A 217 4.05 17.17 42.21
N LEU A 218 4.67 16.48 41.26
CA LEU A 218 5.55 17.11 40.28
C LEU A 218 4.76 18.12 39.42
N LYS A 219 5.20 19.37 39.38
CA LYS A 219 4.54 20.45 38.64
C LYS A 219 4.77 20.29 37.14
N ASN A 220 3.70 20.31 36.36
CA ASN A 220 3.72 20.33 34.89
C ASN A 220 4.75 19.36 34.28
N PRO A 221 4.69 18.05 34.59
CA PRO A 221 5.71 17.08 34.15
C PRO A 221 5.92 17.08 32.62
N GLU A 222 4.85 17.32 31.86
CA GLU A 222 4.88 17.36 30.40
C GLU A 222 5.62 18.59 29.82
N ASN A 223 5.86 19.62 30.63
CA ASN A 223 6.56 20.85 30.22
C ASN A 223 7.97 20.98 30.81
N LEU A 224 8.47 19.95 31.51
CA LEU A 224 9.83 19.97 32.03
C LEU A 224 10.84 19.86 30.89
N SER A 225 11.87 20.71 30.90
CA SER A 225 12.98 20.58 29.96
C SER A 225 13.84 19.35 30.29
N GLN A 226 14.45 18.73 29.28
CA GLN A 226 15.30 17.54 29.48
C GLN A 226 16.39 17.76 30.53
N ASN A 227 17.08 18.91 30.50
CA ASN A 227 18.09 19.27 31.51
C ASN A 227 17.53 19.26 32.94
N MET A 228 16.26 19.67 33.12
CA MET A 228 15.63 19.65 34.43
C MET A 228 15.28 18.21 34.84
N VAL A 229 14.81 17.39 33.91
CA VAL A 229 14.57 15.95 34.16
C VAL A 229 15.86 15.27 34.58
N ASP A 230 16.95 15.47 33.85
CA ASP A 230 18.28 14.90 34.18
C ASP A 230 18.77 15.41 35.53
N THR A 231 18.60 16.71 35.83
CA THR A 231 18.99 17.29 37.11
C THR A 231 18.19 16.70 38.27
N LEU A 232 16.86 16.58 38.12
CA LEU A 232 16.01 15.97 39.13
C LEU A 232 16.37 14.49 39.30
N TYR A 233 16.61 13.77 38.21
CA TYR A 233 17.04 12.37 38.25
C TYR A 233 18.35 12.23 39.05
N GLU A 234 19.34 13.08 38.78
CA GLU A 234 20.60 13.12 39.52
C GLU A 234 20.36 13.40 41.01
N ILE A 235 19.46 14.35 41.34
CA ILE A 235 19.11 14.66 42.72
C ILE A 235 18.52 13.45 43.44
N PHE A 236 17.52 12.79 42.85
CA PHE A 236 16.86 11.65 43.45
C PHE A 236 17.80 10.44 43.57
N TYR A 237 18.46 10.03 42.49
CA TYR A 237 19.12 8.71 42.45
C TYR A 237 20.62 8.74 42.72
N VAL A 238 21.28 9.90 42.65
CA VAL A 238 22.73 10.03 42.89
C VAL A 238 23.01 10.79 44.18
N HIS A 239 22.26 11.85 44.45
CA HIS A 239 22.52 12.74 45.58
C HIS A 239 21.63 12.49 46.81
N SER A 240 20.64 11.60 46.71
CA SER A 240 19.76 11.25 47.83
C SER A 240 19.73 9.74 48.12
N ASN A 241 18.88 9.32 49.06
CA ASN A 241 18.70 7.90 49.40
C ASN A 241 17.51 7.26 48.67
N TYR A 242 16.87 8.00 47.75
CA TYR A 242 15.72 7.54 47.00
C TYR A 242 16.13 6.54 45.90
N THR A 243 15.46 5.38 45.82
CA THR A 243 15.78 4.31 44.86
C THR A 243 14.67 4.04 43.84
N PHE A 244 14.93 3.14 42.87
CA PHE A 244 13.88 2.70 41.94
C PHE A 244 12.81 1.84 42.63
N GLU A 245 13.17 1.08 43.65
CA GLU A 245 12.20 0.37 44.50
C GLU A 245 11.29 1.36 45.25
N ASP A 246 11.84 2.50 45.69
CA ASP A 246 11.05 3.58 46.28
C ASP A 246 10.07 4.20 45.25
N LEU A 247 10.52 4.41 44.01
CA LEU A 247 9.66 4.87 42.91
C LEU A 247 8.51 3.90 42.63
N GLU A 248 8.79 2.61 42.57
CA GLU A 248 7.76 1.58 42.35
C GLU A 248 6.75 1.58 43.50
N TYR A 249 7.23 1.63 44.73
CA TYR A 249 6.37 1.73 45.92
C TYR A 249 5.49 2.98 45.89
N ASP A 250 6.08 4.16 45.63
CA ASP A 250 5.34 5.43 45.60
C ASP A 250 4.33 5.46 44.45
N ASN A 251 4.66 4.90 43.28
CA ASN A 251 3.72 4.78 42.17
C ASN A 251 2.53 3.88 42.54
N GLN A 252 2.78 2.73 43.18
CA GLN A 252 1.72 1.83 43.64
C GLN A 252 0.84 2.48 44.74
N ASP A 253 1.45 3.11 45.73
CA ASP A 253 0.75 3.78 46.84
C ASP A 253 -0.14 4.93 46.35
N GLN A 254 0.27 5.61 45.28
CA GLN A 254 -0.43 6.76 44.72
C GLN A 254 -1.34 6.43 43.53
N GLY A 255 -1.47 5.14 43.18
CA GLY A 255 -2.26 4.68 42.03
C GLY A 255 -1.74 5.23 40.69
N VAL A 256 -0.46 5.54 40.60
CA VAL A 256 0.22 5.95 39.36
C VAL A 256 0.54 4.70 38.56
N VAL A 257 -0.21 4.46 37.49
CA VAL A 257 0.09 3.38 36.53
C VAL A 257 1.24 3.84 35.63
N ASN A 258 2.47 3.63 36.08
CA ASN A 258 3.66 4.00 35.33
C ASN A 258 4.14 2.79 34.50
N ASP A 259 3.38 2.46 33.44
CA ASP A 259 3.69 1.34 32.54
C ASP A 259 4.33 1.83 31.22
N ASN A 260 4.82 3.06 31.15
CA ASN A 260 5.49 3.60 29.96
C ASN A 260 6.99 3.39 30.06
N GLY A 261 7.46 2.13 30.03
CA GLY A 261 8.89 1.84 29.83
C GLY A 261 9.41 2.56 28.59
N LYS A 262 10.70 2.88 28.49
CA LYS A 262 11.20 3.61 27.30
C LYS A 262 10.95 2.80 26.01
N PRO A 263 10.64 3.46 24.89
CA PRO A 263 10.58 2.80 23.60
C PRO A 263 11.94 2.19 23.28
N TYR A 264 11.94 0.90 22.93
CA TYR A 264 13.13 0.16 22.57
C TYR A 264 12.81 -0.69 21.35
N PHE A 265 13.63 -0.57 20.33
CA PHE A 265 13.54 -1.36 19.11
C PHE A 265 14.91 -1.90 18.70
N GLU A 266 14.92 -3.12 18.17
CA GLU A 266 16.03 -3.62 17.36
C GLU A 266 15.55 -3.78 15.92
N VAL A 267 16.37 -3.37 14.94
CA VAL A 267 16.05 -3.56 13.51
C VAL A 267 17.35 -3.81 12.74
N ALA A 268 17.48 -4.96 12.09
CA ALA A 268 18.58 -5.27 11.19
C ALA A 268 18.23 -4.92 9.73
N VAL A 269 19.19 -4.30 9.05
CA VAL A 269 19.14 -3.98 7.63
C VAL A 269 20.30 -4.63 6.91
N ARG A 270 20.02 -5.30 5.80
CA ARG A 270 21.01 -5.88 4.90
C ARG A 270 21.17 -5.00 3.65
N TYR A 271 22.40 -4.69 3.29
CA TYR A 271 22.76 -3.97 2.08
C TYR A 271 23.69 -4.84 1.23
N THR A 272 23.27 -5.20 0.02
CA THR A 272 24.02 -6.12 -0.87
C THR A 272 24.02 -5.64 -2.31
N LEU A 273 25.08 -5.93 -3.05
CA LEU A 273 25.04 -5.89 -4.52
C LEU A 273 24.44 -7.20 -5.04
N THR A 274 23.57 -7.07 -6.05
CA THR A 274 22.99 -8.17 -6.82
C THR A 274 23.59 -8.18 -8.21
N ASP A 275 23.24 -9.18 -9.02
CA ASP A 275 23.65 -9.27 -10.42
C ASP A 275 23.06 -8.10 -11.26
N ARG A 276 22.02 -7.42 -10.77
CA ARG A 276 21.35 -6.31 -11.48
C ARG A 276 21.57 -4.93 -10.87
N GLY A 277 21.98 -4.86 -9.61
CA GLY A 277 22.02 -3.59 -8.92
C GLY A 277 22.33 -3.67 -7.44
N PHE A 278 21.60 -2.88 -6.65
CA PHE A 278 21.79 -2.74 -5.21
C PHE A 278 20.50 -3.10 -4.48
N LYS A 279 20.56 -3.99 -3.49
CA LYS A 279 19.40 -4.42 -2.70
C LYS A 279 19.56 -4.02 -1.24
N ALA A 280 18.49 -3.46 -0.67
CA ALA A 280 18.37 -3.11 0.73
C ALA A 280 17.17 -3.85 1.35
N THR A 281 17.38 -4.55 2.45
CA THR A 281 16.37 -5.43 3.09
C THR A 281 16.27 -5.19 4.58
N ILE A 282 15.07 -4.94 5.10
CA ILE A 282 14.78 -5.01 6.54
C ILE A 282 14.50 -6.48 6.89
N ILE A 283 15.30 -7.05 7.79
CA ILE A 283 15.17 -8.43 8.22
C ILE A 283 14.11 -8.51 9.32
N ASN A 284 12.94 -9.07 9.01
CA ASN A 284 11.78 -9.10 9.89
C ASN A 284 12.08 -9.84 11.21
N GLU A 285 12.78 -10.97 11.14
CA GLU A 285 13.15 -11.78 12.32
C GLU A 285 14.02 -11.02 13.33
N SER A 286 14.74 -9.98 12.90
CA SER A 286 15.56 -9.15 13.79
C SER A 286 14.77 -8.21 14.67
N ILE A 287 13.49 -7.98 14.35
CA ILE A 287 12.70 -6.94 15.00
C ILE A 287 12.36 -7.31 16.44
N VAL A 288 12.89 -6.54 17.37
CA VAL A 288 12.53 -6.56 18.79
C VAL A 288 11.81 -5.26 19.11
N GLU A 289 10.77 -5.31 19.94
CA GLU A 289 10.02 -4.14 20.40
C GLU A 289 9.69 -4.28 21.89
N SER A 290 9.74 -3.17 22.64
CA SER A 290 9.32 -3.19 24.04
C SER A 290 7.81 -3.44 24.19
N LYS A 291 7.39 -3.97 25.34
CA LYS A 291 6.01 -4.44 25.58
C LYS A 291 4.93 -3.40 25.25
N ASN A 292 5.20 -2.15 25.59
CA ASN A 292 4.23 -1.06 25.50
C ASN A 292 4.45 -0.13 24.30
N HIS A 293 5.36 -0.48 23.37
CA HIS A 293 5.69 0.31 22.19
C HIS A 293 5.65 -0.56 20.95
N ARG A 294 4.52 -0.51 20.25
CA ARG A 294 4.22 -1.44 19.16
C ARG A 294 4.60 -0.83 17.83
N LEU A 295 5.56 -1.42 17.14
CA LEU A 295 5.97 -1.01 15.80
C LEU A 295 4.78 -1.04 14.85
N SER A 296 4.56 0.06 14.13
CA SER A 296 3.54 0.17 13.10
C SER A 296 4.15 0.10 11.71
N HIS A 297 5.04 1.03 11.41
CA HIS A 297 5.66 1.13 10.10
C HIS A 297 7.04 1.77 10.18
N ILE A 298 7.82 1.57 9.12
CA ILE A 298 9.15 2.16 8.94
C ILE A 298 9.16 2.92 7.61
N ASP A 299 9.50 4.21 7.66
CA ASP A 299 9.91 4.96 6.47
C ASP A 299 11.39 4.60 6.20
N PHE A 300 11.64 3.84 5.13
CA PHE A 300 12.94 3.22 4.88
C PHE A 300 13.75 3.98 3.83
N LEU A 301 15.00 4.33 4.18
CA LEU A 301 15.92 5.09 3.34
C LEU A 301 15.28 6.34 2.69
N PRO A 302 14.66 7.24 3.48
CA PRO A 302 13.84 8.34 2.95
C PRO A 302 14.59 9.33 2.04
N TYR A 303 15.93 9.34 2.10
CA TYR A 303 16.78 10.22 1.28
C TYR A 303 17.71 9.45 0.33
N PHE A 304 17.49 8.16 0.09
CA PHE A 304 18.34 7.44 -0.84
C PHE A 304 18.29 8.08 -2.23
N GLY A 305 19.44 8.60 -2.65
CA GLY A 305 19.61 9.26 -3.93
C GLY A 305 18.89 10.59 -4.11
N ALA A 306 18.35 11.20 -3.05
CA ALA A 306 17.57 12.43 -3.10
C ALA A 306 18.22 13.53 -3.96
N GLY A 307 17.40 14.33 -4.63
CA GLY A 307 17.83 15.45 -5.48
C GLY A 307 17.66 16.80 -4.80
N SER A 308 18.71 17.61 -4.78
CA SER A 308 18.71 18.96 -4.23
C SER A 308 17.92 19.95 -5.09
N LYS A 309 17.84 21.21 -4.64
CA LYS A 309 17.33 22.34 -5.43
C LYS A 309 18.16 22.66 -6.68
N ASN A 310 19.41 22.22 -6.71
CA ASN A 310 20.32 22.47 -7.84
C ASN A 310 20.27 21.36 -8.88
N ASP A 311 19.69 20.21 -8.53
CA ASP A 311 19.55 19.08 -9.42
C ASP A 311 18.32 19.23 -10.33
N ASN A 312 18.46 18.78 -11.57
CA ASN A 312 17.36 18.66 -12.51
C ASN A 312 16.92 17.21 -12.61
N GLY A 313 15.61 16.94 -12.70
CA GLY A 313 15.14 15.57 -12.68
C GLY A 313 13.66 15.43 -12.42
N TYR A 314 13.25 14.19 -12.21
CA TYR A 314 11.89 13.83 -11.87
C TYR A 314 11.84 12.51 -11.12
N ILE A 315 10.75 12.31 -10.38
CA ILE A 315 10.37 11.09 -9.71
C ILE A 315 9.34 10.35 -10.57
N VAL A 316 9.51 9.05 -10.74
CA VAL A 316 8.49 8.15 -11.32
C VAL A 316 7.71 7.52 -10.18
N VAL A 317 6.38 7.64 -10.21
CA VAL A 317 5.46 6.99 -9.25
C VAL A 317 4.48 6.06 -9.97
N PRO A 318 4.07 4.94 -9.36
CA PRO A 318 3.26 3.90 -10.01
C PRO A 318 1.75 4.21 -9.97
N ASP A 319 1.37 5.48 -10.11
CA ASP A 319 -0.04 5.90 -10.03
C ASP A 319 -0.78 5.59 -11.34
N GLY A 320 -1.69 4.61 -11.32
CA GLY A 320 -2.39 4.16 -12.53
C GLY A 320 -1.44 3.64 -13.60
N SER A 321 -1.43 4.26 -14.78
CA SER A 321 -0.47 3.94 -15.86
C SER A 321 0.98 4.31 -15.53
N GLY A 322 1.19 5.22 -14.57
CA GLY A 322 2.47 5.82 -14.23
C GLY A 322 2.44 7.34 -14.35
N ALA A 323 3.21 8.02 -13.50
CA ALA A 323 3.27 9.48 -13.47
C ALA A 323 4.64 10.03 -13.11
N LEU A 324 4.89 11.28 -13.49
CA LEU A 324 6.10 12.04 -13.22
C LEU A 324 5.81 13.19 -12.25
N ILE A 325 6.67 13.34 -11.24
CA ILE A 325 6.76 14.51 -10.38
C ILE A 325 8.11 15.16 -10.65
N ASN A 326 8.13 16.33 -11.29
CA ASN A 326 9.35 17.05 -11.60
C ASN A 326 9.98 17.59 -10.31
N PHE A 327 11.30 17.56 -10.26
CA PHE A 327 12.04 18.19 -9.17
C PHE A 327 11.71 19.67 -9.10
N ASN A 328 11.63 20.20 -7.89
CA ASN A 328 11.57 21.64 -7.65
C ASN A 328 10.41 22.33 -8.38
N ASN A 329 9.29 21.63 -8.65
CA ASN A 329 8.17 22.12 -9.46
C ASN A 329 7.37 23.28 -8.83
N GLY A 330 7.73 23.69 -7.60
CA GLY A 330 7.14 24.82 -6.89
C GLY A 330 5.76 24.55 -6.28
N LYS A 331 5.22 23.33 -6.39
CA LYS A 331 3.89 22.96 -5.89
C LYS A 331 3.89 22.62 -4.40
N THR A 332 4.53 23.45 -3.57
CA THR A 332 4.71 23.19 -2.12
C THR A 332 3.41 23.19 -1.32
N TYR A 333 2.31 23.69 -1.92
CA TYR A 333 0.95 23.61 -1.37
C TYR A 333 0.30 22.24 -1.59
N ALA A 334 0.80 21.42 -2.52
CA ALA A 334 0.24 20.11 -2.80
C ALA A 334 0.52 19.13 -1.66
N ALA A 335 -0.41 18.20 -1.42
CA ALA A 335 -0.19 17.10 -0.51
C ALA A 335 0.98 16.23 -1.00
N THR A 336 1.70 15.64 -0.05
CA THR A 336 2.73 14.63 -0.35
C THR A 336 2.04 13.47 -1.08
N TYR A 337 2.68 12.92 -2.11
CA TYR A 337 2.16 11.73 -2.77
C TYR A 337 2.33 10.55 -1.82
N GLU A 338 1.22 9.93 -1.42
CA GLU A 338 1.19 8.73 -0.60
C GLU A 338 0.22 7.73 -1.22
N LYS A 339 0.71 6.54 -1.59
CA LYS A 339 -0.13 5.53 -2.22
C LYS A 339 0.22 4.12 -1.79
N SER A 340 -0.73 3.45 -1.16
CA SER A 340 -0.65 2.01 -0.85
C SER A 340 -0.66 1.17 -2.13
N LEU A 341 0.24 0.19 -2.21
CA LEU A 341 0.26 -0.77 -3.31
C LEU A 341 -0.94 -1.72 -3.26
N TYR A 342 -1.42 -2.11 -4.44
CA TYR A 342 -2.51 -3.09 -4.65
C TYR A 342 -3.85 -2.69 -4.03
N GLY A 343 -4.05 -1.38 -3.85
CA GLY A 343 -5.33 -0.81 -3.45
C GLY A 343 -5.68 -1.04 -1.98
N LYS A 344 -6.94 -0.75 -1.66
CA LYS A 344 -7.45 -0.81 -0.29
C LYS A 344 -7.57 -2.24 0.21
N ASP A 345 -7.48 -2.39 1.53
CA ASP A 345 -7.79 -3.65 2.21
C ASP A 345 -9.29 -3.78 2.47
N TYR A 346 -9.94 -4.77 1.85
CA TYR A 346 -11.36 -5.04 2.02
C TYR A 346 -11.73 -5.73 3.34
N GLY A 347 -10.73 -6.09 4.15
CA GLY A 347 -10.88 -6.51 5.54
C GLY A 347 -11.01 -5.36 6.53
N LYS A 348 -11.05 -4.11 6.06
CA LYS A 348 -11.25 -2.92 6.89
C LYS A 348 -12.60 -2.28 6.66
N ALA A 349 -13.08 -1.58 7.69
CA ALA A 349 -14.32 -0.84 7.60
C ALA A 349 -14.19 0.37 6.66
N VAL A 350 -15.21 0.59 5.82
CA VAL A 350 -15.29 1.78 4.94
C VAL A 350 -16.51 2.59 5.34
N TYR A 351 -16.27 3.79 5.85
CA TYR A 351 -17.32 4.66 6.43
C TYR A 351 -17.83 5.73 5.45
N ALA A 352 -17.07 6.03 4.42
CA ALA A 352 -17.38 7.03 3.41
C ALA A 352 -16.74 6.63 2.08
N MET A 353 -17.29 7.17 0.99
CA MET A 353 -16.80 6.95 -0.36
C MET A 353 -15.33 7.42 -0.43
N PRO A 354 -14.39 6.55 -0.80
CA PRO A 354 -13.01 6.97 -1.00
C PRO A 354 -12.92 7.89 -2.21
N GLU A 355 -11.88 8.72 -2.26
CA GLU A 355 -11.57 9.52 -3.45
C GLU A 355 -11.40 8.60 -4.66
N LYS A 356 -12.02 8.97 -5.80
CA LYS A 356 -11.87 8.27 -7.08
C LYS A 356 -10.42 8.46 -7.56
N THR A 357 -9.58 7.46 -7.31
CA THR A 357 -8.16 7.45 -7.65
C THR A 357 -7.79 6.10 -8.26
N TYR A 358 -6.79 6.06 -9.13
CA TYR A 358 -6.29 4.82 -9.71
C TYR A 358 -5.43 4.06 -8.71
N THR A 359 -5.41 2.73 -8.80
CA THR A 359 -4.60 1.87 -7.93
C THR A 359 -3.12 1.93 -8.35
N ALA A 360 -2.21 1.87 -7.37
CA ALA A 360 -0.81 1.57 -7.65
C ALA A 360 -0.61 0.05 -7.84
N LEU A 361 -0.56 -0.38 -9.09
CA LEU A 361 -0.56 -1.79 -9.49
C LEU A 361 0.84 -2.42 -9.58
N MET A 362 1.88 -1.57 -9.61
CA MET A 362 3.28 -1.98 -9.71
C MET A 362 4.05 -1.59 -8.44
N PRO A 363 4.84 -2.50 -7.85
CA PRO A 363 5.63 -2.26 -6.66
C PRO A 363 6.94 -1.54 -7.00
N ILE A 364 6.85 -0.39 -7.69
CA ILE A 364 8.01 0.36 -8.18
C ILE A 364 7.94 1.83 -7.83
N TYR A 365 9.10 2.48 -7.87
CA TYR A 365 9.25 3.92 -8.03
C TYR A 365 10.60 4.19 -8.69
N GLY A 366 10.83 5.40 -9.20
CA GLY A 366 12.09 5.72 -9.86
C GLY A 366 12.50 7.16 -9.67
N MET A 367 13.75 7.45 -9.96
CA MET A 367 14.29 8.80 -9.89
C MET A 367 15.29 9.02 -11.03
N LYS A 368 15.06 10.06 -11.82
CA LYS A 368 16.07 10.63 -12.70
C LYS A 368 16.66 11.85 -12.00
N LYS A 369 17.98 11.87 -11.85
CA LYS A 369 18.74 12.99 -11.28
C LYS A 369 19.91 13.33 -12.20
N ASN A 370 19.86 14.54 -12.76
CA ASN A 370 20.79 15.03 -13.77
C ASN A 370 20.88 14.04 -14.95
N ASP A 371 22.06 13.50 -15.20
CA ASP A 371 22.34 12.58 -16.31
C ASP A 371 22.20 11.10 -15.93
N ASP A 372 21.76 10.80 -14.70
CA ASP A 372 21.66 9.43 -14.20
C ASP A 372 20.27 9.10 -13.63
N ALA A 373 19.99 7.80 -13.48
CA ALA A 373 18.68 7.31 -13.09
C ALA A 373 18.76 5.99 -12.33
N TYR A 374 17.76 5.74 -11.48
CA TYR A 374 17.48 4.42 -10.92
C TYR A 374 15.99 4.08 -10.96
N LEU A 375 15.70 2.78 -11.06
CA LEU A 375 14.41 2.17 -10.77
C LEU A 375 14.53 1.40 -9.45
N ALA A 376 13.64 1.64 -8.51
CA ALA A 376 13.49 0.86 -7.29
C ALA A 376 12.30 -0.10 -7.43
N ILE A 377 12.54 -1.38 -7.18
CA ILE A 377 11.54 -2.46 -7.21
C ILE A 377 11.42 -3.03 -5.80
N ILE A 378 10.21 -3.02 -5.23
CA ILE A 378 9.94 -3.68 -3.95
C ILE A 378 9.73 -5.17 -4.23
N THR A 379 10.75 -5.97 -3.93
CA THR A 379 10.83 -7.39 -4.26
C THR A 379 10.21 -8.28 -3.18
N GLU A 380 10.03 -7.76 -1.95
CA GLU A 380 9.38 -8.46 -0.85
C GLU A 380 8.64 -7.46 0.06
N GLY A 381 7.48 -7.85 0.60
CA GLY A 381 6.66 -7.01 1.47
C GLY A 381 5.76 -5.97 0.76
N ASP A 382 5.73 -5.99 -0.58
CA ASP A 382 4.94 -5.12 -1.46
C ASP A 382 3.46 -4.93 -1.04
N ALA A 383 2.75 -6.00 -0.67
CA ALA A 383 1.34 -5.96 -0.29
C ALA A 383 1.07 -5.10 0.97
N MET A 384 2.11 -4.87 1.77
CA MET A 384 2.11 -4.09 3.01
C MET A 384 2.96 -2.81 2.88
N THR A 385 3.10 -2.29 1.67
CA THR A 385 3.95 -1.13 1.36
C THR A 385 3.14 0.04 0.79
N GLU A 386 3.57 1.24 1.15
CA GLU A 386 3.13 2.51 0.57
C GLU A 386 4.31 3.24 -0.05
N ILE A 387 4.10 3.84 -1.22
CA ILE A 387 5.09 4.70 -1.86
C ILE A 387 4.83 6.13 -1.40
N VAL A 388 5.89 6.79 -0.92
CA VAL A 388 5.84 8.20 -0.49
C VAL A 388 6.78 9.02 -1.36
N ALA A 389 6.29 10.10 -1.95
CA ALA A 389 7.10 11.03 -2.75
C ALA A 389 6.77 12.49 -2.43
N ASP A 390 7.81 13.33 -2.36
CA ASP A 390 7.67 14.77 -2.14
C ASP A 390 8.75 15.56 -2.89
N ILE A 391 8.49 16.86 -3.04
CA ILE A 391 9.38 17.81 -3.71
C ILE A 391 10.15 18.67 -2.70
N SER A 392 11.21 19.32 -3.16
CA SER A 392 11.90 20.33 -2.36
C SER A 392 11.03 21.56 -2.05
N GLY A 393 11.37 22.26 -0.97
CA GLY A 393 10.78 23.54 -0.59
C GLY A 393 9.57 23.47 0.33
N LYS A 394 9.09 22.26 0.68
CA LYS A 394 7.96 22.06 1.59
C LYS A 394 8.40 21.94 3.05
N TYR A 395 9.30 20.99 3.32
CA TYR A 395 9.86 20.73 4.65
C TYR A 395 11.39 20.88 4.68
N ASP A 396 12.04 20.62 3.55
CA ASP A 396 13.48 20.62 3.35
C ASP A 396 13.84 21.05 1.91
N SER A 397 15.11 20.98 1.53
CA SER A 397 15.58 21.33 0.19
C SER A 397 15.74 20.14 -0.77
N PHE A 398 15.05 19.03 -0.53
CA PHE A 398 15.25 17.78 -1.29
C PHE A 398 13.97 17.21 -1.90
N ASN A 399 14.10 16.72 -3.13
CA ASN A 399 13.11 15.88 -3.80
C ASN A 399 13.41 14.43 -3.44
N LYS A 400 12.39 13.70 -2.97
CA LYS A 400 12.59 12.37 -2.38
C LYS A 400 11.43 11.44 -2.68
N VAL A 401 11.76 10.16 -2.81
CA VAL A 401 10.81 9.06 -2.96
C VAL A 401 11.34 7.85 -2.20
N TYR A 402 10.47 7.13 -1.49
CA TYR A 402 10.86 5.98 -0.69
C TYR A 402 9.68 5.07 -0.37
N SER A 403 10.00 3.91 0.20
CA SER A 403 9.02 2.92 0.66
C SER A 403 8.70 3.10 2.14
N ARG A 404 7.41 3.12 2.48
CA ARG A 404 6.89 2.99 3.83
C ARG A 404 6.37 1.57 4.04
N PHE A 405 7.00 0.82 4.95
CA PHE A 405 6.70 -0.58 5.21
C PHE A 405 5.84 -0.75 6.46
N TYR A 406 4.63 -1.27 6.31
CA TYR A 406 3.70 -1.53 7.41
C TYR A 406 3.89 -2.93 7.98
N PHE A 407 4.25 -3.02 9.25
CA PHE A 407 4.39 -4.29 10.00
C PHE A 407 3.10 -4.67 10.73
N ARG A 408 2.16 -3.73 10.84
CA ARG A 408 0.84 -3.91 11.45
C ARG A 408 -0.21 -3.13 10.69
N GLU A 409 -1.43 -3.64 10.75
CA GLU A 409 -2.61 -3.00 10.20
C GLU A 409 -3.37 -2.24 11.28
N LYS A 410 -4.05 -1.18 10.82
CA LYS A 410 -4.93 -0.36 11.65
C LYS A 410 -6.31 -0.27 11.05
N ASP A 411 -7.31 -0.25 11.93
CA ASP A 411 -8.68 0.13 11.62
C ASP A 411 -9.17 1.16 12.64
N LYS A 412 -10.23 1.90 12.30
CA LYS A 412 -10.88 2.86 13.18
C LYS A 412 -12.20 2.28 13.66
N LEU A 413 -12.37 2.11 14.96
CA LEU A 413 -13.64 1.72 15.58
C LEU A 413 -14.45 2.94 15.97
N PRO A 414 -15.71 3.06 15.55
CA PRO A 414 -16.61 4.08 16.08
C PRO A 414 -16.91 3.80 17.55
N LEU A 415 -16.67 4.77 18.44
CA LEU A 415 -17.21 4.74 19.79
C LEU A 415 -18.70 5.08 19.73
N MET A 416 -19.54 4.15 20.17
CA MET A 416 -20.99 4.37 20.16
C MET A 416 -21.37 5.59 21.02
N GLY A 417 -22.08 6.54 20.41
CA GLY A 417 -22.68 7.69 21.08
C GLY A 417 -21.86 8.98 21.15
N ILE A 418 -20.57 8.97 20.74
CA ILE A 418 -19.67 10.13 20.92
C ILE A 418 -19.05 10.66 19.62
N GLY A 419 -19.25 10.00 18.49
CA GLY A 419 -18.71 10.42 17.18
C GLY A 419 -17.19 10.27 17.04
N GLU A 420 -16.47 10.09 18.14
CA GLU A 420 -15.04 9.77 18.17
C GLU A 420 -14.78 8.32 17.74
N ARG A 421 -13.60 8.10 17.13
CA ARG A 421 -13.16 6.78 16.69
C ARG A 421 -11.85 6.43 17.37
N ILE A 422 -11.77 5.27 18.00
CA ILE A 422 -10.51 4.73 18.52
C ILE A 422 -9.81 3.96 17.41
N ASN A 423 -8.48 3.98 17.41
CA ASN A 423 -7.75 3.09 16.52
C ASN A 423 -7.80 1.68 17.09
N MET A 424 -7.59 0.68 16.26
CA MET A 424 -7.35 -0.68 16.70
C MET A 424 -6.26 -1.25 15.82
N TRP A 425 -5.33 -1.96 16.44
CA TRP A 425 -4.10 -2.42 15.81
C TRP A 425 -3.97 -3.93 15.86
N SER A 426 -3.52 -4.52 14.76
CA SER A 426 -3.26 -5.95 14.67
C SER A 426 -2.16 -6.36 15.64
N ILE A 427 -2.35 -7.45 16.40
CA ILE A 427 -1.50 -7.81 17.54
C ILE A 427 -0.06 -8.16 17.10
N ASP A 428 0.07 -9.21 16.28
CA ASP A 428 1.35 -9.74 15.80
C ASP A 428 1.96 -8.88 14.69
N LEU A 429 3.28 -8.94 14.48
CA LEU A 429 3.92 -8.37 13.29
C LEU A 429 3.59 -9.22 12.05
N THR A 430 3.70 -8.63 10.86
CA THR A 430 3.84 -9.38 9.61
C THR A 430 5.10 -10.26 9.66
N THR A 431 5.13 -11.34 8.87
CA THR A 431 6.22 -12.34 8.89
C THR A 431 7.26 -12.16 7.78
N ASN A 432 6.98 -11.33 6.79
CA ASN A 432 7.80 -11.16 5.60
C ASN A 432 8.91 -10.13 5.85
N ASP A 433 10.05 -10.32 5.21
CA ASP A 433 11.06 -9.26 5.10
C ASP A 433 10.53 -8.16 4.16
N TYR A 434 11.19 -7.01 4.19
CA TYR A 434 10.89 -5.90 3.28
C TYR A 434 12.13 -5.56 2.48
N SER A 435 12.06 -5.72 1.16
CA SER A 435 13.22 -5.63 0.26
C SER A 435 12.97 -4.66 -0.88
N VAL A 436 13.91 -3.74 -1.10
CA VAL A 436 13.95 -2.85 -2.28
C VAL A 436 15.22 -3.12 -3.08
N GLU A 437 15.07 -3.40 -4.37
CA GLU A 437 16.18 -3.55 -5.32
C GLU A 437 16.22 -2.35 -6.27
N TYR A 438 17.35 -1.67 -6.30
CA TYR A 438 17.64 -0.51 -7.12
C TYR A 438 18.44 -0.94 -8.36
N ILE A 439 17.84 -0.79 -9.53
CA ILE A 439 18.43 -1.08 -10.83
C ILE A 439 18.78 0.24 -11.53
N PHE A 440 19.94 0.30 -12.18
CA PHE A 440 20.44 1.50 -12.85
C PHE A 440 20.35 1.29 -14.37
N PRO A 441 19.29 1.78 -15.04
CA PRO A 441 19.08 1.51 -16.46
C PRO A 441 20.16 2.15 -17.34
N ASP A 442 20.40 1.59 -18.52
CA ASP A 442 21.32 2.17 -19.51
C ASP A 442 20.78 3.49 -20.06
N GLN A 443 19.50 3.50 -20.45
CA GLN A 443 18.78 4.72 -20.82
C GLN A 443 18.32 5.44 -19.54
N LYS A 444 18.82 6.66 -19.33
CA LYS A 444 18.71 7.39 -18.06
C LYS A 444 17.42 8.20 -17.93
N ASP A 445 16.29 7.59 -18.28
CA ASP A 445 14.96 8.19 -18.23
C ASP A 445 13.89 7.16 -17.82
N TYR A 446 12.62 7.57 -17.74
CA TYR A 446 11.52 6.68 -17.36
C TYR A 446 11.25 5.55 -18.37
N VAL A 447 11.64 5.70 -19.65
CA VAL A 447 11.53 4.64 -20.65
C VAL A 447 12.57 3.57 -20.35
N GLY A 448 13.82 3.97 -20.07
CA GLY A 448 14.86 3.05 -19.63
C GLY A 448 14.51 2.35 -18.31
N MET A 449 13.92 3.05 -17.36
CA MET A 449 13.37 2.43 -16.14
C MET A 449 12.28 1.40 -16.47
N ALA A 450 11.33 1.71 -17.37
CA ALA A 450 10.28 0.76 -17.75
C ALA A 450 10.84 -0.47 -18.48
N LYS A 451 11.87 -0.30 -19.33
CA LYS A 451 12.60 -1.41 -19.98
C LYS A 451 13.32 -2.30 -18.97
N ALA A 452 14.03 -1.70 -17.99
CA ALA A 452 14.66 -2.46 -16.90
C ALA A 452 13.61 -3.22 -16.07
N TYR A 453 12.42 -2.63 -15.86
CA TYR A 453 11.33 -3.31 -15.18
C TYR A 453 10.78 -4.48 -16.02
N ARG A 454 10.61 -4.30 -17.34
CA ARG A 454 10.22 -5.38 -18.25
C ARG A 454 11.19 -6.55 -18.18
N GLU A 455 12.49 -6.29 -18.27
CA GLU A 455 13.53 -7.33 -18.17
C GLU A 455 13.43 -8.05 -16.82
N TYR A 456 13.24 -7.30 -15.72
CA TYR A 456 12.97 -7.88 -14.42
C TYR A 456 11.76 -8.82 -14.44
N LEU A 457 10.62 -8.39 -15.01
CA LEU A 457 9.41 -9.20 -15.10
C LEU A 457 9.60 -10.45 -15.97
N ILE A 458 10.29 -10.34 -17.10
CA ILE A 458 10.62 -11.48 -17.97
C ILE A 458 11.44 -12.51 -17.20
N ASP A 459 12.46 -12.06 -16.48
CA ASP A 459 13.30 -12.95 -15.68
C ASP A 459 12.55 -13.58 -14.49
N GLN A 460 11.44 -12.99 -14.04
CA GLN A 460 10.52 -13.59 -13.07
C GLN A 460 9.51 -14.55 -13.71
N GLY A 461 9.50 -14.69 -15.04
CA GLY A 461 8.65 -15.62 -15.77
C GLY A 461 7.53 -14.98 -16.61
N MET A 462 7.53 -13.66 -16.80
CA MET A 462 6.62 -13.02 -17.75
C MET A 462 6.98 -13.45 -19.18
N LYS A 463 5.97 -13.66 -20.03
CA LYS A 463 6.18 -14.07 -21.43
C LYS A 463 7.03 -13.03 -22.18
N GLU A 464 8.05 -13.48 -22.90
CA GLU A 464 8.99 -12.60 -23.61
C GLU A 464 8.35 -11.85 -24.79
N SER A 465 7.43 -12.49 -25.50
CA SER A 465 6.81 -11.91 -26.70
C SER A 465 5.37 -12.39 -26.91
N ASP A 466 4.51 -11.41 -27.16
CA ASP A 466 3.18 -11.54 -27.76
C ASP A 466 3.17 -10.77 -29.09
N LYS A 467 2.72 -11.42 -30.17
CA LYS A 467 2.71 -10.88 -31.55
C LYS A 467 1.33 -10.95 -32.18
N THR A 468 0.31 -10.73 -31.37
CA THR A 468 -1.08 -10.61 -31.81
C THR A 468 -1.28 -9.31 -32.60
N GLY A 469 -2.27 -9.30 -33.50
CA GLY A 469 -2.75 -8.05 -34.10
C GLY A 469 -3.77 -7.37 -33.17
N LEU A 470 -4.27 -6.20 -33.57
CA LEU A 470 -5.28 -5.47 -32.79
C LEU A 470 -6.43 -6.39 -32.38
N ARG A 471 -6.72 -6.42 -31.08
CA ARG A 471 -7.82 -7.19 -30.50
C ARG A 471 -9.00 -6.30 -30.21
N PHE A 472 -10.19 -6.87 -30.39
CA PHE A 472 -11.46 -6.21 -30.07
C PHE A 472 -12.10 -6.94 -28.89
N ASN A 473 -12.01 -6.36 -27.70
CA ASN A 473 -12.68 -6.89 -26.53
C ASN A 473 -14.11 -6.35 -26.42
N VAL A 474 -15.05 -7.26 -26.14
CA VAL A 474 -16.42 -6.91 -25.77
C VAL A 474 -16.86 -7.72 -24.55
N THR A 475 -17.28 -7.01 -23.50
CA THR A 475 -17.98 -7.61 -22.36
C THR A 475 -19.48 -7.63 -22.66
N PHE A 476 -20.09 -8.80 -22.84
CA PHE A 476 -21.53 -8.92 -22.95
C PHE A 476 -22.18 -9.03 -21.58
N LEU A 477 -23.23 -8.24 -21.34
CA LEU A 477 -24.08 -8.36 -20.16
C LEU A 477 -25.16 -9.41 -20.41
N GLY A 478 -25.10 -10.53 -19.70
CA GLY A 478 -25.97 -11.70 -19.83
C GLY A 478 -27.38 -11.45 -19.31
N GLY A 479 -27.57 -11.59 -17.99
CA GLY A 479 -28.82 -11.22 -17.34
C GLY A 479 -28.57 -10.63 -15.95
N TYR A 480 -29.62 -10.10 -15.35
CA TYR A 480 -29.63 -9.61 -13.97
C TYR A 480 -30.85 -10.16 -13.24
N SER A 481 -30.79 -10.26 -11.91
CA SER A 481 -31.92 -10.65 -11.10
C SER A 481 -32.67 -9.43 -10.56
N ASP A 482 -33.99 -9.58 -10.48
CA ASP A 482 -34.87 -8.62 -9.81
C ASP A 482 -36.04 -9.37 -9.15
N VAL A 483 -36.69 -8.73 -8.18
CA VAL A 483 -37.76 -9.32 -7.36
C VAL A 483 -39.11 -9.06 -7.99
N GLU A 484 -39.77 -10.11 -8.48
CA GLU A 484 -41.19 -10.07 -8.85
C GLU A 484 -42.08 -10.55 -7.71
N HIS A 485 -43.37 -10.19 -7.75
CA HIS A 485 -44.35 -10.67 -6.79
C HIS A 485 -45.39 -11.55 -7.50
N PHE A 486 -45.57 -12.78 -7.02
CA PHE A 486 -46.68 -13.63 -7.44
C PHE A 486 -47.64 -13.81 -6.27
N LEU A 487 -48.88 -13.33 -6.43
CA LEU A 487 -49.90 -13.32 -5.36
C LEU A 487 -49.42 -12.69 -4.04
N GLY A 488 -48.55 -11.67 -4.12
CA GLY A 488 -47.97 -10.98 -2.96
C GLY A 488 -46.77 -11.68 -2.33
N ILE A 489 -46.35 -12.84 -2.85
CA ILE A 489 -45.11 -13.53 -2.42
C ILE A 489 -43.97 -13.08 -3.33
N PRO A 490 -42.91 -12.45 -2.79
CA PRO A 490 -41.75 -12.07 -3.58
C PRO A 490 -40.99 -13.33 -4.04
N TYR A 491 -40.51 -13.32 -5.28
CA TYR A 491 -39.63 -14.33 -5.83
C TYR A 491 -38.62 -13.69 -6.78
N GLU A 492 -37.42 -14.25 -6.83
CA GLU A 492 -36.34 -13.74 -7.67
C GLU A 492 -36.47 -14.27 -9.11
N LYS A 493 -36.29 -13.39 -10.09
CA LYS A 493 -36.39 -13.70 -11.51
C LYS A 493 -35.22 -13.10 -12.28
N VAL A 494 -34.67 -13.88 -13.20
CA VAL A 494 -33.55 -13.44 -14.06
C VAL A 494 -34.07 -12.90 -15.39
N TYR A 495 -33.82 -11.62 -15.64
CA TYR A 495 -34.11 -10.93 -16.89
C TYR A 495 -32.88 -10.92 -17.80
N PRO A 496 -33.02 -11.28 -19.09
CA PRO A 496 -31.91 -11.24 -20.02
C PRO A 496 -31.68 -9.81 -20.55
N LEU A 497 -30.42 -9.40 -20.61
CA LEU A 497 -29.90 -8.23 -21.33
C LEU A 497 -29.32 -8.66 -22.69
N THR A 498 -28.54 -9.74 -22.70
CA THR A 498 -28.00 -10.37 -23.92
C THR A 498 -28.03 -11.88 -23.77
N THR A 499 -28.89 -12.54 -24.52
CA THR A 499 -28.94 -14.01 -24.60
C THR A 499 -27.77 -14.57 -25.41
N THR A 500 -27.51 -15.87 -25.28
CA THR A 500 -26.45 -16.54 -26.06
C THR A 500 -26.69 -16.47 -27.57
N GLU A 501 -27.96 -16.48 -28.00
CA GLU A 501 -28.33 -16.33 -29.42
C GLU A 501 -28.06 -14.91 -29.91
N GLN A 502 -28.39 -13.90 -29.10
CA GLN A 502 -28.12 -12.49 -29.41
C GLN A 502 -26.63 -12.17 -29.42
N ALA A 503 -25.86 -12.69 -28.47
CA ALA A 503 -24.40 -12.56 -28.46
C ALA A 503 -23.81 -13.10 -29.77
N LYS A 504 -24.26 -14.28 -30.21
CA LYS A 504 -23.86 -14.84 -31.50
C LYS A 504 -24.20 -13.91 -32.69
N LEU A 505 -25.40 -13.32 -32.73
CA LEU A 505 -25.78 -12.39 -33.81
C LEU A 505 -24.86 -11.16 -33.87
N ILE A 506 -24.52 -10.58 -32.72
CA ILE A 506 -23.60 -9.43 -32.65
C ILE A 506 -22.21 -9.85 -33.16
N LEU A 507 -21.71 -11.01 -32.76
CA LEU A 507 -20.41 -11.52 -33.20
C LEU A 507 -20.37 -11.82 -34.71
N GLU A 508 -21.43 -12.43 -35.26
CA GLU A 508 -21.56 -12.63 -36.71
C GLU A 508 -21.51 -11.30 -37.46
N ARG A 509 -22.19 -10.27 -36.95
CA ARG A 509 -22.18 -8.92 -37.53
C ARG A 509 -20.77 -8.32 -37.50
N LEU A 510 -20.08 -8.37 -36.35
CA LEU A 510 -18.71 -7.85 -36.20
C LEU A 510 -17.75 -8.47 -37.21
N GLN A 511 -17.80 -9.80 -37.35
CA GLN A 511 -16.94 -10.51 -38.31
C GLN A 511 -17.27 -10.16 -39.77
N ASN A 512 -18.57 -10.08 -40.11
CA ASN A 512 -19.01 -9.68 -41.45
C ASN A 512 -18.55 -8.26 -41.81
N ASP A 513 -18.47 -7.36 -40.82
CA ASP A 513 -17.99 -5.99 -41.00
C ASP A 513 -16.46 -5.85 -40.92
N GLY A 514 -15.74 -6.96 -40.77
CA GLY A 514 -14.28 -7.04 -40.90
C GLY A 514 -13.50 -6.98 -39.59
N VAL A 515 -14.16 -7.06 -38.44
CA VAL A 515 -13.49 -7.12 -37.13
C VAL A 515 -12.91 -8.52 -36.91
N LYS A 516 -11.61 -8.59 -36.57
CA LYS A 516 -10.86 -9.83 -36.31
C LYS A 516 -10.39 -9.86 -34.85
N ASN A 517 -9.85 -10.99 -34.40
CA ASN A 517 -9.27 -11.18 -33.06
C ASN A 517 -10.21 -10.70 -31.95
N ILE A 518 -11.42 -11.26 -31.91
CA ILE A 518 -12.46 -10.84 -30.97
C ILE A 518 -12.28 -11.62 -29.66
N ASP A 519 -12.21 -10.89 -28.55
CA ASP A 519 -12.33 -11.42 -27.20
C ASP A 519 -13.68 -11.07 -26.62
N VAL A 520 -14.34 -12.05 -26.03
CA VAL A 520 -15.64 -11.89 -25.42
C VAL A 520 -15.55 -12.25 -23.96
N ASN A 521 -15.88 -11.30 -23.08
CA ASN A 521 -16.14 -11.59 -21.68
C ASN A 521 -17.66 -11.67 -21.45
N TYR A 522 -18.19 -12.85 -21.16
CA TYR A 522 -19.62 -13.00 -20.92
C TYR A 522 -19.93 -12.86 -19.42
N ARG A 523 -20.29 -11.65 -19.00
CA ARG A 523 -20.64 -11.29 -17.63
C ARG A 523 -22.09 -11.62 -17.33
N GLY A 524 -22.38 -12.09 -16.11
CA GLY A 524 -23.75 -12.38 -15.67
C GLY A 524 -24.43 -13.53 -16.42
N TRP A 525 -23.66 -14.53 -16.84
CA TRP A 525 -24.16 -15.71 -17.55
C TRP A 525 -24.75 -16.80 -16.61
N MET A 526 -24.47 -16.73 -15.30
CA MET A 526 -24.85 -17.76 -14.32
C MET A 526 -25.51 -17.19 -13.06
N ASN A 527 -26.23 -18.05 -12.33
CA ASN A 527 -26.60 -17.91 -10.91
C ASN A 527 -27.18 -16.55 -10.49
N GLY A 528 -28.21 -16.05 -11.15
CA GLY A 528 -28.80 -14.74 -10.80
C GLY A 528 -28.29 -13.59 -11.65
N GLY A 529 -27.24 -13.80 -12.46
CA GLY A 529 -26.82 -12.83 -13.45
C GLY A 529 -25.66 -11.95 -12.97
N LEU A 530 -25.75 -10.64 -13.17
CA LEU A 530 -24.67 -9.67 -12.89
C LEU A 530 -24.17 -9.71 -11.44
N ASN A 531 -25.03 -10.06 -10.49
CA ASN A 531 -24.68 -10.34 -9.10
C ASN A 531 -24.87 -11.84 -8.82
N PRO A 532 -23.91 -12.72 -9.16
CA PRO A 532 -24.14 -14.14 -9.09
C PRO A 532 -24.13 -14.66 -7.65
N ASP A 533 -24.95 -15.68 -7.38
CA ASP A 533 -24.88 -16.48 -6.16
C ASP A 533 -23.48 -17.07 -5.97
N TYR A 534 -23.11 -17.28 -4.71
CA TYR A 534 -21.88 -17.99 -4.34
C TYR A 534 -21.84 -19.35 -5.06
N PRO A 535 -20.96 -19.52 -6.07
CA PRO A 535 -21.18 -20.53 -7.10
C PRO A 535 -20.65 -21.90 -6.64
N THR A 536 -21.37 -22.51 -5.70
CA THR A 536 -21.20 -23.93 -5.32
C THR A 536 -21.78 -24.88 -6.36
N LYS A 537 -22.66 -24.36 -7.22
CA LYS A 537 -23.27 -25.03 -8.36
C LYS A 537 -23.53 -24.00 -9.45
N ILE A 538 -23.18 -24.29 -10.70
CA ILE A 538 -23.47 -23.38 -11.82
C ILE A 538 -24.85 -23.71 -12.40
N LYS A 539 -25.75 -22.72 -12.41
CA LYS A 539 -27.04 -22.74 -13.08
C LYS A 539 -27.11 -21.60 -14.08
N VAL A 540 -27.47 -21.93 -15.32
CA VAL A 540 -27.69 -20.93 -16.37
C VAL A 540 -29.20 -20.84 -16.62
N SER A 541 -29.75 -19.63 -16.49
CA SER A 541 -31.18 -19.41 -16.73
C SER A 541 -31.56 -19.78 -18.17
N LYS A 542 -32.72 -20.39 -18.35
CA LYS A 542 -33.30 -20.63 -19.69
C LYS A 542 -33.53 -19.33 -20.45
N THR A 543 -33.78 -18.21 -19.74
CA THR A 543 -33.97 -16.89 -20.36
C THR A 543 -32.70 -16.34 -21.00
N ILE A 544 -31.52 -16.74 -20.51
CA ILE A 544 -30.21 -16.37 -21.09
C ILE A 544 -29.82 -17.34 -22.22
N GLY A 545 -30.16 -18.62 -22.09
CA GLY A 545 -29.90 -19.67 -23.10
C GLY A 545 -29.74 -21.07 -22.52
N GLY A 546 -29.59 -21.18 -21.19
CA GLY A 546 -29.36 -22.45 -20.50
C GLY A 546 -28.09 -23.18 -20.95
N LYS A 547 -27.92 -24.42 -20.48
CA LYS A 547 -26.74 -25.25 -20.83
C LYS A 547 -26.56 -25.46 -22.34
N LYS A 548 -27.68 -25.54 -23.09
CA LYS A 548 -27.64 -25.70 -24.56
C LYS A 548 -27.11 -24.44 -25.24
N GLY A 549 -27.66 -23.26 -24.91
CA GLY A 549 -27.22 -21.99 -25.51
C GLY A 549 -25.75 -21.70 -25.26
N ILE A 550 -25.25 -22.00 -24.05
CA ILE A 550 -23.82 -21.87 -23.73
C ILE A 550 -22.97 -22.76 -24.63
N LYS A 551 -23.33 -24.05 -24.76
CA LYS A 551 -22.62 -24.99 -25.63
C LYS A 551 -22.64 -24.55 -27.10
N ASP A 552 -23.77 -24.02 -27.57
CA ASP A 552 -23.94 -23.56 -28.95
C ASP A 552 -23.08 -22.30 -29.22
N LEU A 553 -23.04 -21.36 -28.26
CA LEU A 553 -22.18 -20.17 -28.33
C LEU A 553 -20.68 -20.53 -28.28
N GLN A 554 -20.27 -21.44 -27.38
CA GLN A 554 -18.90 -21.94 -27.33
C GLN A 554 -18.48 -22.59 -28.65
N LYS A 555 -19.35 -23.44 -29.23
CA LYS A 555 -19.07 -24.07 -30.53
C LYS A 555 -18.95 -23.03 -31.64
N TYR A 556 -19.79 -21.99 -31.62
CA TYR A 556 -19.70 -20.90 -32.57
C TYR A 556 -18.36 -20.17 -32.44
N ALA A 557 -17.97 -19.80 -31.21
CA ALA A 557 -16.72 -19.12 -30.92
C ALA A 557 -15.49 -19.94 -31.36
N ASP A 558 -15.44 -21.23 -30.99
CA ASP A 558 -14.38 -22.17 -31.40
C ASP A 558 -14.24 -22.25 -32.93
N ASN A 559 -15.36 -22.28 -33.67
CA ASN A 559 -15.36 -22.38 -35.13
C ASN A 559 -14.94 -21.08 -35.85
N HIS A 560 -14.97 -19.94 -35.16
CA HIS A 560 -14.76 -18.62 -35.74
C HIS A 560 -13.54 -17.89 -35.15
N ASN A 561 -12.69 -18.59 -34.40
CA ASN A 561 -11.49 -18.04 -33.76
C ASN A 561 -11.81 -16.83 -32.85
N ILE A 562 -12.88 -16.96 -32.07
CA ILE A 562 -13.29 -15.97 -31.06
C ILE A 562 -12.94 -16.55 -29.70
N ASN A 563 -12.26 -15.77 -28.87
CA ASN A 563 -12.00 -16.17 -27.49
C ASN A 563 -13.21 -15.84 -26.63
N LEU A 564 -13.86 -16.85 -26.07
CA LEU A 564 -15.04 -16.68 -25.22
C LEU A 564 -14.73 -17.02 -23.77
N PHE A 565 -14.62 -15.99 -22.94
CA PHE A 565 -14.42 -16.06 -21.51
C PHE A 565 -15.76 -16.00 -20.77
N PHE A 566 -15.87 -16.81 -19.72
CA PHE A 566 -17.01 -16.78 -18.81
C PHE A 566 -16.60 -16.13 -17.50
N GLU A 567 -17.20 -14.99 -17.17
CA GLU A 567 -16.82 -14.22 -15.98
C GLU A 567 -17.24 -14.96 -14.70
N THR A 568 -16.34 -14.95 -13.71
CA THR A 568 -16.57 -15.52 -12.38
C THR A 568 -15.98 -14.63 -11.30
N ASN A 569 -16.80 -14.29 -10.30
CA ASN A 569 -16.36 -13.61 -9.07
C ASN A 569 -15.83 -14.61 -8.04
N PHE A 570 -14.65 -14.34 -7.49
CA PHE A 570 -13.96 -15.16 -6.51
C PHE A 570 -13.98 -14.53 -5.11
N PHE A 571 -13.64 -13.25 -4.99
CA PHE A 571 -13.56 -12.56 -3.71
C PHE A 571 -14.88 -11.94 -3.27
N PHE A 572 -15.57 -11.21 -4.15
CA PHE A 572 -16.83 -10.57 -3.82
C PHE A 572 -18.00 -11.53 -3.90
N ILE A 573 -18.85 -11.48 -2.86
CA ILE A 573 -20.03 -12.32 -2.70
C ILE A 573 -21.25 -11.41 -2.58
N TYR A 574 -22.18 -11.51 -3.53
CA TYR A 574 -23.36 -10.62 -3.61
C TYR A 574 -24.65 -11.26 -3.07
N SER A 575 -24.63 -12.57 -2.79
CA SER A 575 -25.78 -13.32 -2.31
C SER A 575 -25.37 -14.30 -1.20
N LEU A 576 -26.28 -14.50 -0.23
CA LEU A 576 -26.09 -15.43 0.88
C LEU A 576 -26.45 -16.87 0.51
N ASP A 577 -26.99 -17.11 -0.68
CA ASP A 577 -27.36 -18.43 -1.13
C ASP A 577 -26.13 -19.34 -1.23
N ASN A 578 -26.12 -20.40 -0.42
CA ASN A 578 -25.01 -21.33 -0.26
C ASN A 578 -23.73 -20.74 0.37
N PHE A 579 -23.78 -19.52 0.91
CA PHE A 579 -22.66 -18.85 1.57
C PHE A 579 -22.93 -18.62 3.06
N ARG A 580 -22.07 -19.15 3.92
CA ARG A 580 -22.21 -18.99 5.38
C ARG A 580 -21.42 -17.77 5.85
N LYS A 581 -22.02 -16.57 5.76
CA LYS A 581 -21.35 -15.31 6.13
C LYS A 581 -20.65 -15.34 7.49
N ASN A 582 -21.21 -16.04 8.48
CA ASN A 582 -20.63 -16.08 9.83
C ASN A 582 -19.32 -16.88 9.92
N THR A 583 -19.03 -17.75 8.96
CA THR A 583 -17.84 -18.62 8.98
C THR A 583 -16.94 -18.46 7.75
N GLU A 584 -17.50 -18.01 6.63
CA GLU A 584 -16.81 -17.95 5.33
C GLU A 584 -16.50 -16.52 4.88
N ALA A 585 -17.06 -15.48 5.51
CA ALA A 585 -16.75 -14.09 5.20
C ALA A 585 -15.55 -13.56 5.98
N THR A 586 -14.88 -12.57 5.39
CA THR A 586 -13.85 -11.78 6.03
C THR A 586 -14.38 -11.07 7.28
N ARG A 587 -13.48 -10.89 8.25
CA ARG A 587 -13.76 -10.26 9.54
C ARG A 587 -12.98 -8.97 9.62
N LEU A 588 -13.67 -7.91 10.02
CA LEU A 588 -13.03 -6.66 10.42
C LEU A 588 -12.18 -6.89 11.66
N MET A 589 -11.28 -5.96 11.96
CA MET A 589 -10.51 -6.02 13.20
C MET A 589 -11.42 -5.99 14.45
N SER A 590 -12.66 -5.48 14.32
CA SER A 590 -13.69 -5.50 15.37
C SER A 590 -14.28 -6.89 15.64
N GLY A 591 -13.97 -7.88 14.79
CA GLY A 591 -14.60 -9.20 14.78
C GLY A 591 -15.94 -9.25 14.02
N GLU A 592 -16.48 -8.11 13.57
CA GLU A 592 -17.70 -8.06 12.77
C GLU A 592 -17.48 -8.61 11.36
N VAL A 593 -18.56 -9.03 10.69
CA VAL A 593 -18.48 -9.46 9.29
C VAL A 593 -18.16 -8.21 8.45
N ALA A 594 -17.11 -8.27 7.63
CA ALA A 594 -16.82 -7.24 6.63
C ALA A 594 -17.98 -7.19 5.62
N THR A 595 -18.86 -6.20 5.81
CA THR A 595 -20.07 -6.00 5.02
C THR A 595 -19.95 -4.65 4.33
N HIS A 596 -20.06 -4.65 3.01
CA HIS A 596 -19.88 -3.47 2.18
C HIS A 596 -21.19 -3.17 1.45
N TYR A 597 -21.41 -1.89 1.14
CA TYR A 597 -22.55 -1.42 0.37
C TYR A 597 -22.06 -0.51 -0.76
N PRO A 598 -22.80 -0.41 -1.88
CA PRO A 598 -22.62 0.68 -2.83
C PRO A 598 -22.66 2.04 -2.13
N PHE A 599 -21.98 3.05 -2.67
CA PHE A 599 -22.04 4.40 -2.12
C PHE A 599 -23.16 5.21 -2.76
N ASN A 600 -23.82 6.03 -1.96
CA ASN A 600 -24.69 7.06 -2.47
C ASN A 600 -23.83 8.24 -2.93
N GLU A 601 -23.79 8.53 -4.22
CA GLU A 601 -22.90 9.59 -4.76
C GLU A 601 -23.25 10.99 -4.24
N ALA A 602 -24.48 11.24 -3.77
CA ALA A 602 -24.88 12.54 -3.22
C ALA A 602 -24.46 12.73 -1.76
N THR A 603 -24.50 11.66 -0.93
CA THR A 603 -24.13 11.75 0.49
C THR A 603 -22.69 11.29 0.77
N LEU A 604 -22.06 10.60 -0.18
CA LEU A 604 -20.77 9.92 -0.06
C LEU A 604 -20.74 8.85 1.05
N LEU A 605 -21.90 8.40 1.50
CA LEU A 605 -22.02 7.36 2.54
C LEU A 605 -22.44 6.01 1.93
N PRO A 606 -22.15 4.89 2.60
CA PRO A 606 -22.69 3.59 2.23
C PRO A 606 -24.23 3.64 2.13
N ASP A 607 -24.77 3.24 0.98
CA ASP A 607 -26.20 3.25 0.70
C ASP A 607 -26.82 1.90 1.12
N THR A 608 -27.33 1.89 2.35
CA THR A 608 -27.97 0.71 2.93
C THR A 608 -29.34 0.37 2.34
N SER A 609 -29.84 1.14 1.36
CA SER A 609 -31.06 0.78 0.62
C SER A 609 -30.79 -0.30 -0.44
N TYR A 610 -29.55 -0.46 -0.88
CA TYR A 610 -29.12 -1.54 -1.76
C TYR A 610 -28.65 -2.78 -0.98
N SER A 611 -28.61 -3.91 -1.69
CA SER A 611 -28.09 -5.16 -1.16
C SER A 611 -26.61 -5.01 -0.76
N PRO A 612 -26.21 -5.50 0.42
CA PRO A 612 -24.80 -5.57 0.77
C PRO A 612 -24.08 -6.63 -0.06
N TYR A 613 -22.75 -6.49 -0.12
CA TYR A 613 -21.85 -7.55 -0.55
C TYR A 613 -20.81 -7.85 0.53
N TRP A 614 -20.26 -9.06 0.46
CA TRP A 614 -19.27 -9.57 1.41
C TRP A 614 -17.97 -9.92 0.68
N VAL A 615 -16.90 -10.04 1.45
CA VAL A 615 -15.60 -10.51 0.95
C VAL A 615 -15.33 -11.89 1.49
N LEU A 616 -14.90 -12.80 0.63
CA LEU A 616 -14.52 -14.16 1.00
C LEU A 616 -13.27 -14.13 1.90
N ASN A 617 -13.34 -14.86 3.01
CA ASN A 617 -12.15 -15.08 3.84
C ASN A 617 -11.11 -15.89 3.05
N PRO A 618 -9.83 -15.44 2.98
CA PRO A 618 -8.76 -16.14 2.26
C PRO A 618 -8.63 -17.63 2.56
N LEU A 619 -8.96 -18.07 3.78
CA LEU A 619 -8.97 -19.48 4.19
C LEU A 619 -9.91 -20.37 3.39
N HIS A 620 -10.94 -19.80 2.76
CA HIS A 620 -11.95 -20.54 1.99
C HIS A 620 -11.75 -20.45 0.48
N ILE A 621 -10.67 -19.79 0.02
CA ILE A 621 -10.32 -19.68 -1.40
C ILE A 621 -10.17 -21.07 -2.03
N ASP A 622 -9.37 -21.96 -1.43
CA ASP A 622 -9.11 -23.30 -1.96
C ASP A 622 -10.40 -24.11 -2.12
N LYS A 623 -11.26 -24.10 -1.09
CA LYS A 623 -12.56 -24.75 -1.11
C LYS A 623 -13.49 -24.17 -2.19
N LYS A 624 -13.49 -22.84 -2.40
CA LYS A 624 -14.28 -22.20 -3.46
C LYS A 624 -13.77 -22.64 -4.84
N LEU A 625 -12.45 -22.59 -5.04
CA LEU A 625 -11.78 -22.97 -6.29
C LEU A 625 -12.12 -24.41 -6.68
N GLN A 626 -11.94 -25.38 -5.78
CA GLN A 626 -12.26 -26.78 -6.07
C GLN A 626 -13.72 -27.00 -6.53
N LYS A 627 -14.67 -26.25 -5.94
CA LYS A 627 -16.07 -26.34 -6.33
C LYS A 627 -16.33 -25.71 -7.69
N ILE A 628 -15.82 -24.50 -7.91
CA ILE A 628 -16.11 -23.78 -9.15
C ILE A 628 -15.43 -24.42 -10.36
N THR A 629 -14.18 -24.90 -10.23
CA THR A 629 -13.49 -25.62 -11.32
C THR A 629 -14.23 -26.91 -11.69
N LYS A 630 -14.72 -27.66 -10.71
CA LYS A 630 -15.57 -28.83 -10.94
C LYS A 630 -16.83 -28.48 -11.74
N GLU A 631 -17.48 -27.36 -11.44
CA GLU A 631 -18.68 -26.93 -12.14
C GLU A 631 -18.34 -26.42 -13.55
N LEU A 632 -17.31 -25.60 -13.72
CA LEU A 632 -16.82 -25.13 -15.02
C LEU A 632 -16.51 -26.31 -15.96
N ASN A 633 -15.87 -27.37 -15.44
CA ASN A 633 -15.57 -28.58 -16.20
C ASN A 633 -16.85 -29.32 -16.65
N GLN A 634 -17.94 -29.30 -15.89
CA GLN A 634 -19.22 -29.91 -16.30
C GLN A 634 -19.91 -29.16 -17.46
N TYR A 635 -19.54 -27.90 -17.67
CA TYR A 635 -19.95 -27.08 -18.82
C TYR A 635 -18.92 -27.12 -19.95
N ASN A 636 -17.78 -27.81 -19.78
CA ASN A 636 -16.64 -27.79 -20.71
C ASN A 636 -16.14 -26.36 -20.98
N ILE A 637 -16.12 -25.51 -19.96
CA ILE A 637 -15.53 -24.18 -20.07
C ILE A 637 -14.01 -24.33 -20.18
N LYS A 638 -13.41 -23.68 -21.19
CA LYS A 638 -11.96 -23.67 -21.44
C LYS A 638 -11.30 -22.34 -21.06
N SER A 639 -12.08 -21.26 -21.03
CA SER A 639 -11.57 -19.91 -20.80
C SER A 639 -12.43 -19.19 -19.76
N VAL A 640 -11.77 -18.55 -18.78
CA VAL A 640 -12.43 -17.96 -17.61
C VAL A 640 -11.93 -16.53 -17.43
N ALA A 641 -12.86 -15.60 -17.25
CA ALA A 641 -12.53 -14.25 -16.81
C ALA A 641 -12.67 -14.18 -15.28
N LEU A 642 -11.57 -13.87 -14.61
CA LEU A 642 -11.50 -13.73 -13.16
C LEU A 642 -11.72 -12.26 -12.81
N ALA A 643 -12.92 -11.93 -12.32
CA ALA A 643 -13.31 -10.53 -12.11
C ALA A 643 -12.52 -9.82 -11.00
N ASP A 644 -12.20 -10.55 -9.93
CA ASP A 644 -11.58 -10.00 -8.72
C ASP A 644 -10.40 -10.85 -8.19
N PHE A 645 -10.10 -11.99 -8.82
CA PHE A 645 -8.98 -12.84 -8.44
C PHE A 645 -7.69 -12.30 -9.05
N GLY A 646 -6.79 -11.80 -8.20
CA GLY A 646 -5.53 -11.18 -8.62
C GLY A 646 -5.53 -9.65 -8.68
N SER A 647 -6.70 -9.02 -8.70
CA SER A 647 -6.85 -7.56 -8.56
C SER A 647 -7.20 -7.13 -7.13
N VAL A 648 -7.80 -8.02 -6.33
CA VAL A 648 -8.22 -7.73 -4.95
C VAL A 648 -7.37 -8.47 -3.93
N LEU A 649 -6.93 -7.74 -2.90
CA LEU A 649 -6.37 -8.28 -1.67
C LEU A 649 -7.21 -7.87 -0.46
N SER A 650 -7.39 -8.80 0.47
CA SER A 650 -8.12 -8.58 1.71
C SER A 650 -7.38 -9.24 2.86
N GLY A 651 -7.20 -8.53 3.97
CA GLY A 651 -6.89 -9.13 5.25
C GLY A 651 -8.10 -9.85 5.85
N HIS A 652 -7.86 -10.60 6.92
CA HIS A 652 -8.87 -11.26 7.75
C HIS A 652 -8.44 -11.17 9.22
N TYR A 653 -9.25 -10.50 10.05
CA TYR A 653 -8.79 -10.04 11.35
C TYR A 653 -9.59 -10.62 12.51
N LYS A 654 -9.74 -11.95 12.52
CA LYS A 654 -10.33 -12.68 13.64
C LYS A 654 -9.23 -13.07 14.63
N GLU A 655 -9.46 -12.85 15.94
CA GLU A 655 -8.48 -12.96 17.02
C GLU A 655 -7.47 -14.14 16.92
N LYS A 656 -7.94 -15.35 16.56
CA LYS A 656 -7.11 -16.57 16.43
C LYS A 656 -6.79 -16.98 14.99
N GLU A 657 -7.39 -16.31 14.02
CA GLU A 657 -7.29 -16.59 12.58
C GLU A 657 -7.01 -15.24 11.88
N PHE A 658 -5.76 -14.80 11.96
CA PHE A 658 -5.34 -13.47 11.53
C PHE A 658 -4.48 -13.56 10.26
N TYR A 659 -4.88 -12.87 9.20
CA TYR A 659 -4.19 -12.82 7.90
C TYR A 659 -4.07 -11.36 7.42
N TYR A 660 -2.86 -10.95 7.05
CA TYR A 660 -2.62 -9.69 6.33
C TYR A 660 -2.81 -9.88 4.82
N LYS A 661 -2.82 -8.77 4.08
CA LYS A 661 -2.83 -8.80 2.60
C LYS A 661 -1.70 -9.66 2.02
N THR A 662 -0.54 -9.70 2.67
CA THR A 662 0.60 -10.50 2.19
C THR A 662 0.31 -11.99 2.15
N GLN A 663 -0.29 -12.57 3.21
CA GLN A 663 -0.65 -14.00 3.19
C GLN A 663 -1.76 -14.28 2.18
N THR A 664 -2.70 -13.35 1.98
CA THR A 664 -3.71 -13.47 0.94
C THR A 664 -3.09 -13.50 -0.45
N LYS A 665 -2.08 -12.66 -0.71
CA LYS A 665 -1.30 -12.67 -1.96
C LYS A 665 -0.64 -14.03 -2.17
N ASP A 666 0.02 -14.58 -1.15
CA ASP A 666 0.70 -15.88 -1.24
C ASP A 666 -0.28 -17.02 -1.55
N ILE A 667 -1.47 -17.01 -0.93
CA ILE A 667 -2.55 -17.96 -1.24
C ILE A 667 -3.02 -17.80 -2.69
N ILE A 668 -3.23 -16.57 -3.17
CA ILE A 668 -3.66 -16.33 -4.55
C ILE A 668 -2.62 -16.86 -5.55
N LEU A 669 -1.34 -16.58 -5.33
CA LEU A 669 -0.23 -17.02 -6.18
C LEU A 669 -0.15 -18.55 -6.29
N ASP A 670 -0.24 -19.26 -5.15
CA ASP A 670 -0.28 -20.73 -5.12
C ASP A 670 -1.44 -21.29 -5.97
N LYS A 671 -2.58 -20.61 -5.98
CA LYS A 671 -3.78 -21.07 -6.70
C LYS A 671 -3.81 -20.66 -8.16
N PHE A 672 -3.14 -19.59 -8.56
CA PHE A 672 -3.07 -19.15 -9.95
C PHE A 672 -2.45 -20.22 -10.86
N THR A 673 -1.37 -20.86 -10.43
CA THR A 673 -0.72 -21.94 -11.19
C THR A 673 -1.71 -23.05 -11.58
N ASN A 674 -2.54 -23.48 -10.64
CA ASN A 674 -3.53 -24.54 -10.88
C ASN A 674 -4.64 -24.13 -11.87
N LEU A 675 -4.98 -22.84 -11.92
CA LEU A 675 -5.96 -22.30 -12.86
C LEU A 675 -5.36 -22.17 -14.26
N GLN A 676 -4.14 -21.66 -14.37
CA GLN A 676 -3.43 -21.46 -15.63
C GLN A 676 -3.20 -22.78 -16.38
N GLU A 677 -2.95 -23.90 -15.67
CA GLU A 677 -2.81 -25.22 -16.28
C GLU A 677 -4.10 -25.76 -16.90
N GLN A 678 -5.27 -25.28 -16.47
CA GLN A 678 -6.58 -25.82 -16.86
C GLN A 678 -7.37 -24.91 -17.79
N TYR A 679 -7.14 -23.59 -17.72
CA TYR A 679 -7.94 -22.60 -18.42
C TYR A 679 -7.09 -21.51 -19.05
N THR A 680 -7.56 -20.96 -20.16
CA THR A 680 -7.10 -19.65 -20.64
C THR A 680 -7.71 -18.57 -19.75
N LEU A 681 -6.88 -17.68 -19.21
CA LEU A 681 -7.31 -16.75 -18.17
C LEU A 681 -7.34 -15.30 -18.65
N MET A 682 -8.45 -14.63 -18.36
CA MET A 682 -8.59 -13.18 -18.46
C MET A 682 -8.72 -12.59 -17.06
N THR A 683 -8.09 -11.46 -16.77
CA THR A 683 -8.29 -10.71 -15.51
C THR A 683 -8.65 -9.26 -15.76
N LEU A 684 -9.39 -8.69 -14.82
CA LEU A 684 -9.79 -7.28 -14.85
C LEU A 684 -8.88 -6.51 -13.89
N ASN A 685 -8.16 -5.52 -14.41
CA ASN A 685 -7.28 -4.63 -13.65
C ASN A 685 -6.35 -5.37 -12.64
N PRO A 686 -5.57 -6.38 -13.07
CA PRO A 686 -4.77 -7.19 -12.17
C PRO A 686 -3.60 -6.40 -11.55
N ASN A 687 -3.29 -6.72 -10.30
CA ASN A 687 -2.01 -6.35 -9.71
C ASN A 687 -0.88 -7.09 -10.45
N ILE A 688 0.31 -6.49 -10.57
CA ILE A 688 1.38 -7.03 -11.44
C ILE A 688 1.76 -8.49 -11.10
N TYR A 689 1.67 -8.90 -9.84
CA TYR A 689 1.98 -10.28 -9.42
C TYR A 689 1.07 -11.33 -10.06
N SER A 690 -0.11 -10.93 -10.59
CA SER A 690 -1.04 -11.84 -11.27
C SER A 690 -0.79 -11.94 -12.77
N VAL A 691 -0.06 -10.98 -13.35
CA VAL A 691 0.15 -10.88 -14.81
C VAL A 691 0.93 -12.09 -15.35
N PHE A 692 1.78 -12.71 -14.53
CA PHE A 692 2.54 -13.92 -14.89
C PHE A 692 1.66 -15.14 -15.22
N TYR A 693 0.41 -15.15 -14.74
CA TYR A 693 -0.45 -16.33 -14.77
C TYR A 693 -1.62 -16.21 -15.74
N VAL A 694 -1.74 -15.08 -16.43
CA VAL A 694 -2.92 -14.76 -17.25
C VAL A 694 -2.53 -14.57 -18.72
N ASP A 695 -3.53 -14.68 -19.59
CA ASP A 695 -3.35 -14.55 -21.04
C ASP A 695 -3.86 -13.22 -21.57
N TYR A 696 -4.86 -12.64 -20.92
CA TYR A 696 -5.48 -11.38 -21.33
C TYR A 696 -5.78 -10.49 -20.12
N ILE A 697 -5.56 -9.20 -20.30
CA ILE A 697 -5.92 -8.17 -19.32
C ILE A 697 -6.97 -7.25 -19.92
N ILE A 698 -8.00 -6.94 -19.14
CA ILE A 698 -8.92 -5.85 -19.47
C ILE A 698 -8.97 -4.85 -18.32
N ASP A 699 -9.50 -3.66 -18.59
CA ASP A 699 -9.70 -2.59 -17.61
C ASP A 699 -8.39 -2.09 -16.96
N LEU A 700 -7.27 -2.12 -17.69
CA LEU A 700 -6.01 -1.56 -17.20
C LEU A 700 -6.08 -0.01 -17.21
N PRO A 701 -5.62 0.68 -16.15
CA PRO A 701 -5.57 2.14 -16.14
C PRO A 701 -4.70 2.69 -17.29
N LEU A 702 -5.27 3.61 -18.07
CA LEU A 702 -4.56 4.35 -19.11
C LEU A 702 -4.08 5.73 -18.65
N GLU A 703 -4.48 6.13 -17.43
CA GLU A 703 -4.19 7.45 -16.84
C GLU A 703 -3.69 7.29 -15.41
N SER A 704 -3.31 8.42 -14.80
CA SER A 704 -2.99 8.55 -13.38
C SER A 704 -4.14 9.22 -12.62
N SER A 705 -4.04 9.29 -11.29
CA SER A 705 -5.01 9.96 -10.43
C SER A 705 -4.94 11.49 -10.52
N LEU A 706 -3.96 12.05 -11.24
CA LEU A 706 -3.76 13.50 -11.42
C LEU A 706 -3.68 14.28 -10.09
N TYR A 707 -3.05 13.70 -9.06
CA TYR A 707 -2.74 14.44 -7.84
C TYR A 707 -2.03 15.74 -8.17
N ASN A 708 -2.33 16.82 -7.44
CA ASN A 708 -1.80 18.15 -7.76
C ASN A 708 -0.27 18.20 -7.89
N ILE A 709 0.46 17.37 -7.14
CA ILE A 709 1.93 17.28 -7.20
C ILE A 709 2.46 16.68 -8.51
N ILE A 710 1.66 15.88 -9.24
CA ILE A 710 2.01 15.24 -10.51
C ILE A 710 2.10 16.29 -11.62
N ASP A 711 3.12 16.20 -12.47
CA ASP A 711 3.38 17.10 -13.59
C ASP A 711 3.05 16.48 -14.95
N ALA A 712 3.22 15.17 -15.10
CA ALA A 712 2.89 14.47 -16.34
C ALA A 712 2.48 13.02 -16.09
N GLU A 713 1.59 12.53 -16.95
CA GLU A 713 1.19 11.12 -17.01
C GLU A 713 2.05 10.41 -18.06
N ILE A 714 2.46 9.18 -17.77
CA ILE A 714 3.27 8.35 -18.66
C ILE A 714 2.71 6.92 -18.73
N PRO A 715 2.88 6.22 -19.85
CA PRO A 715 2.46 4.83 -20.01
C PRO A 715 3.51 3.87 -19.43
N PHE A 716 3.95 4.06 -18.17
CA PHE A 716 5.03 3.24 -17.57
C PHE A 716 4.64 1.77 -17.51
N TYR A 717 3.41 1.46 -17.06
CA TYR A 717 2.90 0.09 -17.03
C TYR A 717 2.95 -0.49 -18.44
N GLN A 718 2.40 0.22 -19.41
CA GLN A 718 2.30 -0.25 -20.79
C GLN A 718 3.67 -0.44 -21.44
N LEU A 719 4.65 0.44 -21.19
CA LEU A 719 6.04 0.24 -21.61
C LEU A 719 6.64 -1.04 -21.02
N ALA A 720 6.30 -1.37 -19.76
CA ALA A 720 6.80 -2.56 -19.09
C ALA A 720 6.17 -3.87 -19.61
N ILE A 721 4.91 -3.86 -20.10
CA ILE A 721 4.20 -5.09 -20.51
C ILE A 721 3.92 -5.22 -22.02
N SER A 722 4.06 -4.16 -22.80
CA SER A 722 3.65 -4.13 -24.21
C SER A 722 4.34 -5.24 -25.01
N GLY A 723 3.59 -6.03 -25.78
CA GLY A 723 4.17 -7.15 -26.53
C GLY A 723 4.69 -8.29 -25.64
N SER A 724 4.29 -8.37 -24.37
CA SER A 724 4.41 -9.57 -23.52
C SER A 724 3.03 -10.15 -23.20
N ILE A 725 2.00 -9.31 -23.12
CA ILE A 725 0.61 -9.69 -22.92
C ILE A 725 -0.31 -8.68 -23.58
N ASP A 726 -1.43 -9.15 -24.13
CA ASP A 726 -2.52 -8.32 -24.61
C ASP A 726 -3.31 -7.67 -23.46
N TYR A 727 -3.51 -6.36 -23.55
CA TYR A 727 -4.29 -5.59 -22.58
C TYR A 727 -5.19 -4.55 -23.25
N THR A 728 -6.27 -4.18 -22.54
CA THR A 728 -7.15 -3.06 -22.91
C THR A 728 -7.21 -2.02 -21.80
N GLY A 729 -7.68 -0.83 -22.14
CA GLY A 729 -8.18 0.14 -21.17
C GLY A 729 -9.55 -0.23 -20.59
N THR A 730 -10.13 0.70 -19.83
CA THR A 730 -11.53 0.65 -19.37
C THR A 730 -12.52 0.65 -20.55
N PRO A 731 -13.77 0.19 -20.35
CA PRO A 731 -14.75 0.13 -21.43
C PRO A 731 -15.10 1.53 -21.95
N ILE A 732 -14.86 1.77 -23.24
CA ILE A 732 -14.98 3.08 -23.90
C ILE A 732 -16.37 3.68 -23.74
N ASN A 733 -17.41 2.85 -23.80
CA ASN A 733 -18.80 3.29 -23.79
C ASN A 733 -19.37 3.53 -22.39
N LEU A 734 -18.63 3.20 -21.33
CA LEU A 734 -19.01 3.43 -19.94
C LEU A 734 -18.23 4.58 -19.29
N ASP A 735 -17.28 5.16 -20.01
CA ASP A 735 -16.53 6.32 -19.57
C ASP A 735 -17.24 7.62 -20.00
N ASP A 736 -17.63 8.41 -19.01
CA ASP A 736 -18.26 9.73 -19.19
C ASP A 736 -17.24 10.88 -19.16
N LYS A 737 -15.96 10.60 -18.86
CA LYS A 737 -14.89 11.59 -18.79
C LYS A 737 -14.32 11.93 -20.17
N HIS A 738 -14.23 10.94 -21.05
CA HIS A 738 -13.46 11.05 -22.30
C HIS A 738 -14.29 10.80 -23.56
N SER A 739 -13.85 11.41 -24.67
CA SER A 739 -14.47 11.21 -25.98
C SER A 739 -13.92 9.97 -26.69
N LEU A 740 -14.62 9.50 -27.72
CA LEU A 740 -14.11 8.43 -28.61
C LEU A 740 -12.76 8.83 -29.25
N THR A 741 -12.60 10.09 -29.61
CA THR A 741 -11.33 10.62 -30.15
C THR A 741 -10.21 10.52 -29.13
N TRP A 742 -10.48 10.83 -27.86
CA TRP A 742 -9.48 10.66 -26.81
C TRP A 742 -9.05 9.18 -26.69
N TYR A 743 -10.00 8.24 -26.69
CA TYR A 743 -9.67 6.80 -26.64
C TYR A 743 -8.86 6.34 -27.86
N LYS A 744 -9.17 6.86 -29.06
CA LYS A 744 -8.35 6.62 -30.25
C LYS A 744 -6.89 7.03 -30.01
N LEU A 745 -6.68 8.28 -29.60
CA LEU A 745 -5.36 8.83 -29.34
C LEU A 745 -4.64 8.09 -28.22
N LYS A 746 -5.37 7.73 -27.15
CA LYS A 746 -4.80 7.02 -26.01
C LYS A 746 -4.43 5.59 -26.33
N SER A 747 -5.23 4.87 -27.11
CA SER A 747 -4.86 3.54 -27.64
C SER A 747 -3.59 3.59 -28.48
N ILE A 748 -3.39 4.66 -29.27
CA ILE A 748 -2.16 4.87 -30.05
C ILE A 748 -0.96 5.21 -29.16
N GLU A 749 -1.12 6.05 -28.14
CA GLU A 749 -0.04 6.39 -27.20
C GLU A 749 0.40 5.18 -26.36
N THR A 750 -0.56 4.37 -25.94
CA THR A 750 -0.33 3.29 -24.98
C THR A 750 -0.12 1.93 -25.63
N GLY A 751 -0.52 1.74 -26.90
CA GLY A 751 -0.55 0.42 -27.53
C GLY A 751 -1.70 -0.47 -27.03
N SER A 752 -2.75 0.12 -26.44
CA SER A 752 -3.86 -0.62 -25.83
C SER A 752 -4.91 -1.09 -26.84
N ASN A 753 -5.37 -2.34 -26.70
CA ASN A 753 -6.50 -2.88 -27.45
C ASN A 753 -7.83 -2.20 -27.06
N LEU A 754 -8.87 -2.40 -27.88
CA LEU A 754 -10.20 -1.81 -27.67
C LEU A 754 -11.04 -2.63 -26.70
N ASN A 755 -11.84 -1.96 -25.86
CA ASN A 755 -12.74 -2.58 -24.90
C ASN A 755 -14.09 -1.87 -24.86
N PHE A 756 -15.16 -2.64 -24.96
CA PHE A 756 -16.55 -2.19 -24.86
C PHE A 756 -17.36 -3.09 -23.93
N THR A 757 -18.40 -2.57 -23.31
CA THR A 757 -19.39 -3.36 -22.56
C THR A 757 -20.77 -3.23 -23.21
N TRP A 758 -21.31 -4.32 -23.73
CA TRP A 758 -22.53 -4.30 -24.53
C TRP A 758 -23.69 -5.11 -23.95
N SER A 759 -24.90 -4.60 -24.17
CA SER A 759 -26.17 -5.28 -24.01
C SER A 759 -26.94 -5.28 -25.33
N TYR A 760 -27.68 -6.36 -25.62
CA TYR A 760 -28.58 -6.40 -26.78
C TYR A 760 -29.83 -5.54 -26.55
N LYS A 761 -30.38 -5.60 -25.33
CA LYS A 761 -31.50 -4.77 -24.91
C LYS A 761 -31.07 -3.34 -24.57
N GLU A 762 -32.03 -2.44 -24.62
CA GLU A 762 -31.86 -1.08 -24.11
C GLU A 762 -31.64 -1.07 -22.58
N THR A 763 -30.83 -0.11 -22.12
CA THR A 763 -30.38 -0.01 -20.72
C THR A 763 -31.40 0.60 -19.77
N TYR A 764 -32.55 1.02 -20.29
CA TYR A 764 -33.66 1.57 -19.50
C TYR A 764 -34.08 0.63 -18.36
N ASP A 765 -34.05 -0.68 -18.61
CA ASP A 765 -34.40 -1.73 -17.64
C ASP A 765 -33.47 -1.75 -16.40
N LEU A 766 -32.28 -1.13 -16.48
CA LEU A 766 -31.30 -1.05 -15.38
C LEU A 766 -31.35 0.28 -14.61
N MET A 767 -32.11 1.26 -15.11
CA MET A 767 -32.29 2.53 -14.39
C MET A 767 -32.93 2.29 -13.03
N LEU A 768 -32.46 3.01 -12.01
CA LEU A 768 -32.95 2.89 -10.62
C LEU A 768 -32.75 1.50 -9.99
N THR A 769 -31.85 0.69 -10.57
CA THR A 769 -31.36 -0.56 -9.96
C THR A 769 -29.91 -0.38 -9.49
N GLU A 770 -29.37 -1.37 -8.77
CA GLU A 770 -27.95 -1.43 -8.42
C GLU A 770 -26.99 -1.61 -9.62
N PHE A 771 -27.55 -1.73 -10.84
CA PHE A 771 -26.83 -1.88 -12.10
C PHE A 771 -26.83 -0.58 -12.95
N ASN A 772 -27.14 0.57 -12.33
CA ASN A 772 -27.23 1.86 -13.02
C ASN A 772 -25.92 2.29 -13.73
N GLN A 773 -24.77 1.74 -13.34
CA GLN A 773 -23.47 1.98 -13.97
C GLN A 773 -23.42 1.49 -15.41
N TYR A 774 -24.30 0.59 -15.83
CA TYR A 774 -24.40 0.11 -17.21
C TYR A 774 -25.31 0.98 -18.08
N TYR A 775 -25.26 2.30 -17.88
CA TYR A 775 -26.18 3.28 -18.48
C TYR A 775 -26.06 3.38 -20.01
N SER A 776 -24.89 3.07 -20.59
CA SER A 776 -24.57 3.28 -22.01
C SER A 776 -24.11 2.00 -22.72
N THR A 777 -24.79 0.88 -22.46
CA THR A 777 -24.37 -0.45 -22.98
C THR A 777 -25.15 -0.96 -24.18
N ALA A 778 -26.27 -0.36 -24.58
CA ALA A 778 -27.04 -0.84 -25.74
C ALA A 778 -26.18 -0.78 -27.02
N TYR A 779 -25.86 -1.94 -27.60
CA TYR A 779 -24.77 -2.06 -28.57
C TYR A 779 -25.00 -1.29 -29.87
N GLU A 780 -26.25 -1.17 -30.32
CA GLU A 780 -26.59 -0.49 -31.58
C GLU A 780 -26.13 0.97 -31.61
N TYR A 781 -26.07 1.65 -30.46
CA TYR A 781 -25.59 3.04 -30.38
C TYR A 781 -24.06 3.16 -30.56
N TRP A 782 -23.32 2.10 -30.27
CA TRP A 782 -21.85 2.09 -30.28
C TRP A 782 -21.26 1.34 -31.46
N TYR A 783 -22.04 0.46 -32.09
CA TYR A 783 -21.57 -0.51 -33.06
C TYR A 783 -20.79 0.12 -34.23
N ALA A 784 -21.38 1.11 -34.91
CA ALA A 784 -20.74 1.75 -36.07
C ALA A 784 -19.42 2.43 -35.69
N ASN A 785 -19.43 3.23 -34.62
CA ASN A 785 -18.26 3.91 -34.10
C ASN A 785 -17.15 2.92 -33.68
N ALA A 786 -17.52 1.79 -33.07
CA ALA A 786 -16.57 0.77 -32.63
C ALA A 786 -15.90 0.07 -33.82
N VAL A 787 -16.66 -0.26 -34.88
CA VAL A 787 -16.13 -0.85 -36.11
C VAL A 787 -15.21 0.12 -36.86
N ASP A 788 -15.60 1.39 -36.96
CA ASP A 788 -14.79 2.42 -37.62
C ASP A 788 -13.47 2.66 -36.87
N LEU A 789 -13.54 2.78 -35.53
CA LEU A 789 -12.36 2.92 -34.69
C LEU A 789 -11.42 1.70 -34.81
N TYR A 790 -11.97 0.49 -34.81
CA TYR A 790 -11.19 -0.73 -35.00
C TYR A 790 -10.43 -0.72 -36.34
N LYS A 791 -11.11 -0.37 -37.43
CA LYS A 791 -10.50 -0.32 -38.77
C LYS A 791 -9.41 0.74 -38.88
N GLU A 792 -9.65 1.92 -38.30
CA GLU A 792 -8.66 2.99 -38.26
C GLU A 792 -7.39 2.54 -37.53
N LEU A 793 -7.54 1.95 -36.33
CA LEU A 793 -6.42 1.48 -35.52
C LEU A 793 -5.69 0.27 -36.14
N ASP A 794 -6.41 -0.72 -36.67
CA ASP A 794 -5.81 -1.90 -37.32
C ASP A 794 -4.92 -1.48 -38.51
N SER A 795 -5.33 -0.43 -39.24
CA SER A 795 -4.59 0.09 -40.39
C SER A 795 -3.21 0.68 -40.05
N LEU A 796 -2.96 1.05 -38.79
CA LEU A 796 -1.69 1.61 -38.34
C LEU A 796 -0.57 0.57 -38.25
N GLY A 797 -0.91 -0.72 -38.11
CA GLY A 797 0.09 -1.78 -38.01
C GLY A 797 1.01 -1.69 -36.77
N ILE A 798 0.54 -1.05 -35.69
CA ILE A 798 1.31 -0.88 -34.44
C ILE A 798 1.07 -1.98 -33.41
N PHE A 799 -0.06 -2.69 -33.47
CA PHE A 799 -0.49 -3.62 -32.42
C PHE A 799 0.23 -4.97 -32.41
N ASN A 800 0.94 -5.31 -33.50
CA ASN A 800 1.84 -6.47 -33.55
C ASN A 800 3.30 -6.12 -33.20
N ALA A 801 3.52 -4.93 -32.64
CA ALA A 801 4.81 -4.41 -32.23
C ALA A 801 4.76 -3.96 -30.76
N THR A 802 5.93 -3.89 -30.15
CA THR A 802 6.09 -3.43 -28.77
C THR A 802 6.21 -1.91 -28.74
N LEU A 803 5.52 -1.24 -27.81
CA LEU A 803 5.76 0.16 -27.49
C LEU A 803 7.19 0.31 -26.93
N ALA A 804 8.08 0.92 -27.70
CA ALA A 804 9.52 0.92 -27.46
C ALA A 804 10.03 2.25 -26.88
N GLU A 805 9.46 3.38 -27.32
CA GLU A 805 9.79 4.71 -26.81
C GLU A 805 8.50 5.52 -26.57
N HIS A 806 8.57 6.42 -25.59
CA HIS A 806 7.55 7.42 -25.33
C HIS A 806 8.24 8.73 -24.90
N GLU A 807 7.67 9.87 -25.30
CA GLU A 807 8.15 11.19 -24.93
C GLU A 807 6.97 12.14 -24.64
N VAL A 808 7.06 12.85 -23.52
CA VAL A 808 6.16 13.97 -23.19
C VAL A 808 6.78 15.24 -23.76
N ILE A 809 6.27 15.72 -24.90
CA ILE A 809 6.81 16.91 -25.57
C ILE A 809 6.33 18.19 -24.89
N ASN A 810 5.04 18.25 -24.59
CA ASN A 810 4.42 19.31 -23.82
C ASN A 810 3.15 18.77 -23.15
N ARG A 811 2.30 19.64 -22.60
CA ARG A 811 1.06 19.23 -21.94
C ARG A 811 0.17 18.36 -22.84
N ASP A 812 0.04 18.73 -24.11
CA ASP A 812 -0.97 18.18 -25.02
C ASP A 812 -0.39 17.20 -26.05
N VAL A 813 0.92 17.22 -26.29
CA VAL A 813 1.57 16.39 -27.31
C VAL A 813 2.44 15.31 -26.69
N ARG A 814 2.30 14.10 -27.23
CA ARG A 814 3.16 12.95 -26.97
C ARG A 814 3.78 12.45 -28.27
N ARG A 815 4.94 11.80 -28.16
CA ARG A 815 5.53 11.02 -29.25
C ARG A 815 5.74 9.60 -28.79
N VAL A 816 5.39 8.64 -29.63
CA VAL A 816 5.59 7.22 -29.39
C VAL A 816 6.31 6.57 -30.55
N LYS A 817 7.09 5.53 -30.24
CA LYS A 817 7.75 4.71 -31.24
C LYS A 817 7.55 3.24 -30.92
N TYR A 818 7.17 2.49 -31.95
CA TYR A 818 6.98 1.05 -31.86
C TYR A 818 8.22 0.30 -32.35
N SER A 819 8.41 -0.94 -31.90
CA SER A 819 9.57 -1.78 -32.22
C SER A 819 9.72 -2.12 -33.71
N ASN A 820 8.66 -1.94 -34.51
CA ASN A 820 8.68 -2.07 -35.96
C ASN A 820 9.14 -0.79 -36.70
N GLY A 821 9.49 0.27 -35.95
CA GLY A 821 10.02 1.53 -36.48
C GLY A 821 8.98 2.62 -36.69
N ILE A 822 7.68 2.31 -36.54
CA ILE A 822 6.61 3.30 -36.70
C ILE A 822 6.68 4.34 -35.57
N GLU A 823 6.71 5.62 -35.94
CA GLU A 823 6.76 6.76 -35.04
C GLU A 823 5.47 7.59 -35.20
N ILE A 824 4.84 7.95 -34.08
CA ILE A 824 3.56 8.66 -34.09
C ILE A 824 3.59 9.81 -33.09
N TYR A 825 3.19 10.99 -33.54
CA TYR A 825 2.84 12.11 -32.68
C TYR A 825 1.35 12.12 -32.39
N VAL A 826 0.98 12.34 -31.13
CA VAL A 826 -0.40 12.35 -30.65
C VAL A 826 -0.67 13.72 -30.04
N ASN A 827 -1.69 14.44 -30.51
CA ASN A 827 -2.07 15.76 -30.01
C ASN A 827 -3.46 15.73 -29.36
N TYR A 828 -3.51 15.79 -28.03
CA TYR A 828 -4.74 15.91 -27.25
C TYR A 828 -5.29 17.34 -27.18
N GLY A 829 -4.54 18.31 -27.69
CA GLY A 829 -4.87 19.72 -27.64
C GLY A 829 -5.93 20.13 -28.65
N ASN A 830 -6.58 21.27 -28.38
CA ASN A 830 -7.60 21.85 -29.25
C ASN A 830 -7.02 22.77 -30.35
N THR A 831 -5.71 22.76 -30.52
CA THR A 831 -4.99 23.57 -31.52
C THR A 831 -3.97 22.74 -32.25
N ASP A 832 -3.77 23.05 -33.53
CA ASP A 832 -2.68 22.48 -34.33
C ASP A 832 -1.33 22.87 -33.72
N ILE A 833 -0.40 21.92 -33.68
CA ILE A 833 0.95 22.13 -33.14
C ILE A 833 1.98 21.81 -34.21
N ILE A 834 2.99 22.67 -34.32
CA ILE A 834 4.09 22.52 -35.27
C ILE A 834 5.32 22.01 -34.52
N ILE A 835 5.87 20.87 -34.97
CA ILE A 835 7.10 20.28 -34.43
C ILE A 835 8.04 20.03 -35.60
N GLY A 836 9.10 20.83 -35.71
CA GLY A 836 9.99 20.80 -36.87
C GLY A 836 9.21 21.13 -38.16
N GLU A 837 9.16 20.19 -39.10
CA GLU A 837 8.40 20.29 -40.36
C GLU A 837 6.99 19.69 -40.30
N TYR A 838 6.63 19.06 -39.18
CA TYR A 838 5.36 18.36 -39.02
C TYR A 838 4.27 19.27 -38.45
N ILE A 839 3.06 19.18 -39.01
CA ILE A 839 1.84 19.82 -38.49
C ILE A 839 0.96 18.71 -37.91
N ILE A 840 0.83 18.69 -36.59
CA ILE A 840 -0.02 17.73 -35.87
C ILE A 840 -1.33 18.44 -35.57
N LYS A 841 -2.41 18.01 -36.24
CA LYS A 841 -3.73 18.64 -36.08
C LYS A 841 -4.26 18.48 -34.66
N ALA A 842 -5.11 19.42 -34.25
CA ALA A 842 -5.83 19.35 -32.98
C ALA A 842 -6.65 18.05 -32.86
N ASN A 843 -6.62 17.40 -31.69
CA ASN A 843 -7.31 16.14 -31.41
C ASN A 843 -7.06 15.05 -32.48
N ASP A 844 -5.83 14.97 -32.98
CA ASP A 844 -5.43 14.05 -34.03
C ASP A 844 -4.03 13.48 -33.80
N TYR A 845 -3.62 12.55 -34.66
CA TYR A 845 -2.28 11.99 -34.66
C TYR A 845 -1.61 12.13 -36.03
N LEU A 846 -0.28 12.00 -36.05
CA LEU A 846 0.53 12.00 -37.27
C LEU A 846 1.54 10.87 -37.22
N VAL A 847 1.46 9.96 -38.19
CA VAL A 847 2.48 8.91 -38.42
C VAL A 847 3.61 9.50 -39.26
N VAL A 848 4.86 9.27 -38.86
CA VAL A 848 6.07 9.84 -39.46
C VAL A 848 6.92 8.77 -40.13
#